data_AF-A0A6P6G6Z9-F1
#
_entry.id   AF-A0A6P6G6Z9-F1
#
_cell.length_a   1.000
_cell.length_b   1.000
_cell.length_c   1.000
_cell.angle_alpha   90.00
_cell.angle_beta   90.00
_cell.angle_gamma   90.00
#
_symmetry.space_group_name_H-M   'P 1'
#
loop_
_entity.id
_entity.type
_entity.pdbx_description
1 polymer ?
#
loop_
_entity_poly.entity_id
_entity_poly.type
_entity_poly.pdbx_seq_one_letter_code
_entity_poly.pdbx_strand_id
1 'polypeptide(L)'
;MDGSRGSAVLITTRNMDIAQMMQTIKPHELQGLDPNKSWSLFRKVAFERGQEPHNSNIVRIGKEIVEMCKGVPIAIRTIGSILYGNNLERDWESFKNDKLAKLSQHENDLLPTLRLSYDCLASHLKHCFAYCRLFPKNHVIDVQKLIKLWMAQGFVKSPNQNKCLEDTGYGYFVDLLGRSFFQEVEKDDWGTIKYCKMHELLHDLAISVAGEHSIIIDKYPENENFHEKIRHISFNIISKWKSSKIPVSFFEEKKLVRTFLLIRQELPMAENFSEKSCEAILSNLKHMRALGLEDMYMGVLPNSFDQVKHLRYIDLSSNRMKKLPNSITGLHNLQTLILTNCSYLLSLPGDLKYMINLRHLLIDGCKKLTHMPSGLGELTSLITLDRFVIADNNSKSKDAAGFAELRRLNNLSGQLTIEKLSHNLQGDAAKSEAANLKEKQHLQSLHLLWNDDVQDGDYDASDNAQHDDAEGGDIAQHDEILLGGLQPHPNLKAFRVMGYMGVNFASWLSSLNNLVYLHLSSCENLQYLPSLNQSMSHLKELKLFALAALEYVNLEREYSWAPREPVFPRLEILQIWRCPNLKGWWKRSGPIGLTPTASIIHQNQPFFPCVSSLQIFDCPNLTSMPLFPNVQYLYLYKTSSIPLQQTAILMKAVVSSSFTPPLASTSSDSIFNSSAPTPLSRLQELHLLHTDANEILPEIVNLSSSLQNLSVGYYPHLTSLQKGIGNLSTLGSLEIFRCPNLVTLPQEMANLSSLTSLHIVRCDKLESMPEEMHRLISLIKLHISACPNLKSLPEGISNLSSLGDLSIVACHKLVSLPQGMHGLTSLNHLYIKECSNLKSLSEGISNLSSLTHLTLDGCHKLASLPEGIGNLSSLGHLTLRRCDELKTLPRGLHGLTSLYELDIEQCSNIESLSEGIANLSSLTKLVIKNCHKLASLPQGMHGLTSLSELDVGGCPSLKSLPEGIGNLSSLECLYLSGTSLPQWLHGLTFLKKLSIDGCSSLESLPEEIAQLSTLEWFTLSRCDKLATLPQDLHRLTSLYYLSIRECPLLSQTIKKNRYGLRSKLARIPAAYLDGKRIHAHWYPTCII
;
A
#
# COMPACT_ATOMS: atom_id res chain seq x y z
N MET A 1 -7.65 17.97 8.52
CA MET A 1 -6.64 18.15 9.59
C MET A 1 -7.42 18.78 10.72
N ASP A 2 -7.93 17.95 11.61
CA ASP A 2 -8.84 18.38 12.69
C ASP A 2 -7.97 18.57 13.93
N GLY A 3 -7.65 19.83 14.26
CA GLY A 3 -6.73 20.17 15.35
C GLY A 3 -7.48 20.34 16.68
N SER A 4 -7.24 19.45 17.64
CA SER A 4 -7.78 19.53 19.00
C SER A 4 -7.11 20.63 19.85
N ARG A 5 -7.78 21.10 20.91
CA ARG A 5 -7.22 22.07 21.87
C ARG A 5 -5.96 21.49 22.53
N GLY A 6 -4.83 22.21 22.46
CA GLY A 6 -3.52 21.72 22.89
C GLY A 6 -2.63 21.20 21.75
N SER A 7 -3.18 21.06 20.54
CA SER A 7 -2.38 20.78 19.34
C SER A 7 -1.47 21.97 19.02
N ALA A 8 -0.18 21.70 18.86
CA ALA A 8 0.81 22.67 18.40
C ALA A 8 1.10 22.42 16.92
N VAL A 9 0.98 23.46 16.09
CA VAL A 9 1.40 23.40 14.69
C VAL A 9 2.87 23.83 14.62
N LEU A 10 3.75 22.88 14.33
CA LEU A 10 5.16 23.17 14.09
C LEU A 10 5.33 23.68 12.65
N ILE A 11 5.73 24.95 12.50
CA ILE A 11 6.00 25.56 11.21
C ILE A 11 7.51 25.73 11.07
N THR A 12 8.09 25.08 10.06
CA THR A 12 9.49 25.27 9.68
C THR A 12 9.56 26.14 8.43
N THR A 13 10.33 27.22 8.48
CA THR A 13 10.52 28.13 7.34
C THR A 13 11.96 28.62 7.29
N ARG A 14 12.43 28.92 6.07
CA ARG A 14 13.74 29.57 5.82
C ARG A 14 13.64 31.10 5.84
N ASN A 15 12.43 31.65 5.81
CA ASN A 15 12.18 33.08 5.79
C ASN A 15 11.76 33.53 7.20
N MET A 16 12.59 34.36 7.83
CA MET A 16 12.34 34.89 9.17
C MET A 16 11.08 35.75 9.21
N ASP A 17 10.72 36.44 8.14
CA ASP A 17 9.50 37.23 8.05
C ASP A 17 8.25 36.33 8.12
N ILE A 18 8.29 35.15 7.47
CA ILE A 18 7.21 34.15 7.58
C ILE A 18 7.17 33.58 9.00
N ALA A 19 8.32 33.33 9.62
CA ALA A 19 8.38 32.82 11.00
C ALA A 19 7.80 33.83 11.99
N GLN A 20 8.12 35.12 11.82
CA GLN A 20 7.60 36.22 12.62
C GLN A 20 6.11 36.42 12.39
N MET A 21 5.63 36.32 11.15
CA MET A 21 4.22 36.44 10.80
C MET A 21 3.37 35.34 11.45
N MET A 22 3.89 34.11 11.49
CA MET A 22 3.19 32.96 12.06
C MET A 22 3.45 32.76 13.57
N GLN A 23 4.15 33.68 14.22
CA GLN A 23 4.63 33.47 15.59
C GLN A 23 3.48 33.53 16.61
N THR A 24 3.29 32.44 17.35
CA THR A 24 2.55 32.40 18.62
C THR A 24 3.49 32.23 19.81
N ILE A 25 4.71 31.75 19.54
CA ILE A 25 5.88 31.66 20.43
C ILE A 25 7.11 32.18 19.68
N LYS A 26 8.17 32.56 20.39
CA LYS A 26 9.40 33.08 19.77
C LYS A 26 9.96 32.04 18.77
N PRO A 27 10.22 32.42 17.51
CA PRO A 27 10.80 31.51 16.53
C PRO A 27 12.11 30.92 17.03
N HIS A 28 12.23 29.59 16.97
CA HIS A 28 13.47 28.91 17.29
C HIS A 28 14.38 28.90 16.06
N GLU A 29 15.46 29.66 16.13
CA GLU A 29 16.47 29.68 15.06
C GLU A 29 17.36 28.45 15.16
N LEU A 30 17.14 27.51 14.23
CA LEU A 30 17.89 26.26 14.19
C LEU A 30 19.34 26.53 13.80
N GLN A 31 20.27 26.28 14.72
CA GLN A 31 21.70 26.46 14.47
C GLN A 31 22.24 25.33 13.58
N GLY A 32 23.33 25.61 12.86
CA GLY A 32 24.10 24.59 12.14
C GLY A 32 24.66 23.53 13.09
N LEU A 33 25.14 22.42 12.52
CA LEU A 33 25.88 21.41 13.27
C LEU A 33 27.07 22.04 13.99
N ASP A 34 27.33 21.57 15.20
CA ASP A 34 28.54 21.94 15.93
C ASP A 34 29.80 21.46 15.18
N PRO A 35 30.95 22.13 15.35
CA PRO A 35 32.17 21.85 14.59
C PRO A 35 32.62 20.38 14.63
N ASN A 36 32.42 19.69 15.77
CA ASN A 36 32.80 18.28 15.91
C ASN A 36 31.89 17.37 15.10
N LYS A 37 30.57 17.60 15.13
CA LYS A 37 29.62 16.87 14.27
C LYS A 37 29.81 17.22 12.80
N SER A 38 30.11 18.47 12.47
CA SER A 38 30.42 18.89 11.11
C SER A 38 31.66 18.18 10.56
N TRP A 39 32.74 18.12 11.34
CA TRP A 39 33.95 17.38 10.96
C TRP A 39 33.68 15.88 10.85
N SER A 40 32.94 15.30 11.79
CA SER A 40 32.56 13.88 11.78
C SER A 40 31.76 13.52 10.51
N LEU A 41 30.81 14.38 10.13
CA LEU A 41 30.04 14.23 8.89
C LEU A 41 30.95 14.35 7.66
N PHE A 42 31.80 15.37 7.61
CA PHE A 42 32.73 15.59 6.50
C PHE A 42 33.68 14.41 6.31
N ARG A 43 34.30 13.93 7.39
CA ARG A 43 35.19 12.76 7.38
C ARG A 43 34.52 11.54 6.74
N LYS A 44 33.26 11.26 7.11
CA LYS A 44 32.50 10.13 6.57
C LYS A 44 32.26 10.20 5.06
N VAL A 45 32.21 11.41 4.49
CA VAL A 45 31.90 11.62 3.06
C VAL A 45 33.09 12.01 2.19
N ALA A 46 34.17 12.52 2.79
CA ALA A 46 35.37 12.99 2.07
C ALA A 46 36.50 11.94 2.08
N PHE A 47 36.48 10.99 3.01
CA PHE A 47 37.54 9.99 3.12
C PHE A 47 36.99 8.56 3.03
N GLU A 48 37.80 7.67 2.46
CA GLU A 48 37.45 6.26 2.29
C GLU A 48 37.21 5.59 3.66
N ARG A 49 36.03 5.00 3.84
CA ARG A 49 35.56 4.41 5.13
C ARG A 49 35.56 5.38 6.32
N GLY A 50 35.63 6.69 6.06
CA GLY A 50 35.74 7.71 7.11
C GLY A 50 37.07 7.69 7.87
N GLN A 51 38.13 7.09 7.32
CA GLN A 51 39.46 7.11 7.93
C GLN A 51 40.24 8.35 7.47
N GLU A 52 40.81 9.10 8.42
CA GLU A 52 41.63 10.27 8.06
C GLU A 52 42.90 9.85 7.30
N PRO A 53 43.28 10.61 6.26
CA PRO A 53 44.51 10.34 5.52
C PRO A 53 45.74 10.58 6.42
N HIS A 54 46.83 9.86 6.15
CA HIS A 54 48.09 10.05 6.88
C HIS A 54 48.70 11.45 6.72
N ASN A 55 48.32 12.19 5.67
CA ASN A 55 48.75 13.57 5.47
C ASN A 55 47.95 14.52 6.40
N SER A 56 48.59 15.00 7.45
CA SER A 56 48.01 15.95 8.42
C SER A 56 47.62 17.30 7.81
N ASN A 57 48.23 17.72 6.69
CA ASN A 57 47.86 18.96 6.01
C ASN A 57 46.49 18.85 5.34
N ILE A 58 46.16 17.70 4.74
CA ILE A 58 44.83 17.47 4.14
C ILE A 58 43.76 17.53 5.23
N VAL A 59 44.02 16.96 6.40
CA VAL A 59 43.11 17.04 7.57
C VAL A 59 42.94 18.49 8.03
N ARG A 60 44.03 19.26 8.11
CA ARG A 60 43.99 20.69 8.47
C ARG A 60 43.16 21.50 7.46
N ILE A 61 43.46 21.40 6.17
CA ILE A 61 42.74 22.11 5.09
C ILE A 61 41.27 21.68 5.09
N GLY A 62 40.98 20.40 5.31
CA GLY A 62 39.61 19.91 5.42
C GLY A 62 38.83 20.55 6.56
N LYS A 63 39.44 20.73 7.74
CA LYS A 63 38.78 21.42 8.87
C LYS A 63 38.47 22.88 8.53
N GLU A 64 39.41 23.56 7.88
CA GLU A 64 39.19 24.94 7.38
C GLU A 64 38.02 25.00 6.39
N ILE A 65 37.93 24.04 5.45
CA ILE A 65 36.82 23.94 4.51
C ILE A 65 35.48 23.70 5.24
N VAL A 66 35.47 22.85 6.27
CA VAL A 66 34.26 22.56 7.05
C VAL A 66 33.78 23.78 7.84
N GLU A 67 34.69 24.59 8.39
CA GLU A 67 34.34 25.85 9.04
C GLU A 67 33.64 26.81 8.05
N MET A 68 34.11 26.86 6.79
CA MET A 68 33.47 27.66 5.74
C MET A 68 32.06 27.18 5.38
N CYS A 69 31.70 25.92 5.66
CA CYS A 69 30.34 25.39 5.48
C CYS A 69 29.35 25.85 6.56
N LYS A 70 29.78 26.59 7.59
CA LYS A 70 28.96 27.14 8.68
C LYS A 70 28.02 26.12 9.34
N GLY A 71 28.47 24.87 9.48
CA GLY A 71 27.71 23.80 10.13
C GLY A 71 26.53 23.26 9.31
N VAL A 72 26.34 23.67 8.06
CA VAL A 72 25.20 23.25 7.24
C VAL A 72 25.41 21.81 6.72
N PRO A 73 24.58 20.81 7.14
CA PRO A 73 24.83 19.40 6.82
C PRO A 73 24.92 19.10 5.32
N ILE A 74 24.05 19.72 4.51
CA ILE A 74 24.03 19.49 3.07
C ILE A 74 25.28 20.07 2.40
N ALA A 75 25.71 21.27 2.77
CA ALA A 75 26.95 21.87 2.27
C ALA A 75 28.17 20.99 2.61
N ILE A 76 28.23 20.49 3.84
CA ILE A 76 29.31 19.60 4.31
C ILE A 76 29.34 18.30 3.51
N ARG A 77 28.19 17.62 3.38
CA ARG A 77 28.08 16.37 2.61
C ARG A 77 28.53 16.59 1.17
N THR A 78 28.03 17.66 0.60
CA THR A 78 28.24 17.98 -0.80
C THR A 78 29.70 18.36 -1.08
N ILE A 79 30.32 19.25 -0.31
CA ILE A 79 31.73 19.59 -0.48
C ILE A 79 32.63 18.40 -0.18
N GLY A 80 32.36 17.64 0.89
CA GLY A 80 33.10 16.43 1.21
C GLY A 80 33.07 15.42 0.07
N SER A 81 31.89 15.21 -0.56
CA SER A 81 31.77 14.32 -1.72
C SER A 81 32.56 14.78 -2.96
N ILE A 82 32.79 16.09 -3.13
CA ILE A 82 33.62 16.62 -4.24
C ILE A 82 35.09 16.27 -4.02
N LEU A 83 35.53 16.29 -2.76
CA LEU A 83 36.91 16.03 -2.35
C LEU A 83 37.19 14.54 -2.13
N TYR A 84 36.16 13.69 -2.20
CA TYR A 84 36.27 12.25 -1.99
C TYR A 84 37.31 11.60 -2.92
N GLY A 85 38.24 10.86 -2.31
CA GLY A 85 39.30 10.13 -3.03
C GLY A 85 40.47 11.01 -3.51
N ASN A 86 40.47 12.31 -3.25
CA ASN A 86 41.59 13.18 -3.59
C ASN A 86 42.67 13.16 -2.49
N ASN A 87 43.84 12.62 -2.82
CA ASN A 87 44.98 12.51 -1.90
C ASN A 87 46.07 13.58 -2.12
N LEU A 88 45.85 14.54 -3.04
CA LEU A 88 46.82 15.57 -3.39
C LEU A 88 46.51 16.86 -2.62
N GLU A 89 47.40 17.25 -1.72
CA GLU A 89 47.28 18.48 -0.91
C GLU A 89 47.04 19.74 -1.74
N ARG A 90 47.71 19.86 -2.91
CA ARG A 90 47.56 21.00 -3.82
C ARG A 90 46.13 21.20 -4.32
N ASP A 91 45.38 20.12 -4.53
CA ASP A 91 44.01 20.20 -5.03
C ASP A 91 43.04 20.68 -3.95
N TRP A 92 43.27 20.29 -2.69
CA TRP A 92 42.52 20.78 -1.54
C TRP A 92 42.79 22.27 -1.29
N GLU A 93 44.06 22.69 -1.38
CA GLU A 93 44.47 24.08 -1.22
C GLU A 93 43.89 24.97 -2.35
N SER A 94 43.96 24.51 -3.61
CA SER A 94 43.32 25.20 -4.75
C SER A 94 41.80 25.25 -4.61
N PHE A 95 41.15 24.17 -4.16
CA PHE A 95 39.71 24.15 -3.96
C PHE A 95 39.26 25.20 -2.93
N LYS A 96 39.96 25.27 -1.79
CA LYS A 96 39.72 26.28 -0.75
C LYS A 96 39.93 27.71 -1.28
N ASN A 97 41.07 27.96 -1.92
CA ASN A 97 41.50 29.32 -2.28
C ASN A 97 40.83 29.86 -3.56
N ASP A 98 40.54 29.01 -4.55
CA ASP A 98 40.06 29.46 -5.87
C ASP A 98 38.54 29.37 -6.02
N LYS A 99 37.92 28.34 -5.42
CA LYS A 99 36.49 28.05 -5.57
C LYS A 99 35.68 28.48 -4.35
N LEU A 100 36.14 28.17 -3.13
CA LEU A 100 35.41 28.50 -1.90
C LEU A 100 35.56 29.97 -1.47
N ALA A 101 36.75 30.55 -1.58
CA ALA A 101 37.00 31.95 -1.21
C ALA A 101 36.20 32.97 -2.06
N LYS A 102 35.80 32.59 -3.28
CA LYS A 102 34.95 33.44 -4.14
C LYS A 102 33.48 33.51 -3.68
N LEU A 103 33.06 32.62 -2.78
CA LEU A 103 31.67 32.51 -2.33
C LEU A 103 31.42 33.18 -0.98
N SER A 104 32.45 33.32 -0.15
CA SER A 104 32.36 33.99 1.16
C SER A 104 32.12 35.50 1.07
N GLN A 105 32.03 36.08 -0.14
CA GLN A 105 31.75 37.50 -0.37
C GLN A 105 30.24 37.83 -0.44
N HIS A 106 29.36 36.83 -0.53
CA HIS A 106 27.91 37.03 -0.51
C HIS A 106 27.32 36.41 0.76
N GLU A 107 26.96 37.25 1.73
CA GLU A 107 26.41 36.81 3.00
C GLU A 107 25.00 36.20 2.85
N ASN A 108 24.80 35.07 3.54
CA ASN A 108 23.52 34.46 3.93
C ASN A 108 22.69 33.65 2.93
N ASP A 109 23.15 33.41 1.69
CA ASP A 109 22.44 32.53 0.78
C ASP A 109 23.11 31.13 0.68
N LEU A 110 22.34 30.05 0.86
CA LEU A 110 22.81 28.65 0.80
C LEU A 110 23.04 28.16 -0.64
N LEU A 111 22.39 28.81 -1.61
CA LEU A 111 22.45 28.51 -3.05
C LEU A 111 23.87 28.58 -3.63
N PRO A 112 24.70 29.62 -3.36
CA PRO A 112 26.10 29.69 -3.76
C PRO A 112 26.93 28.46 -3.37
N THR A 113 26.74 27.93 -2.16
CA THR A 113 27.50 26.77 -1.67
C THR A 113 27.07 25.48 -2.38
N LEU A 114 25.76 25.31 -2.63
CA LEU A 114 25.26 24.17 -3.40
C LEU A 114 25.65 24.26 -4.88
N ARG A 115 25.74 25.48 -5.42
CA ARG A 115 26.11 25.74 -6.82
C ARG A 115 27.53 25.30 -7.16
N LEU A 116 28.47 25.34 -6.21
CA LEU A 116 29.83 24.79 -6.41
C LEU A 116 29.83 23.36 -6.94
N SER A 117 28.93 22.56 -6.39
CA SER A 117 28.80 21.13 -6.62
C SER A 117 28.33 20.88 -8.03
N TYR A 118 27.39 21.70 -8.48
CA TYR A 118 26.98 21.77 -9.87
C TYR A 118 28.14 22.25 -10.76
N ASP A 119 28.83 23.32 -10.40
CA ASP A 119 29.90 23.90 -11.22
C ASP A 119 31.07 22.93 -11.42
N CYS A 120 31.32 22.05 -10.45
CA CYS A 120 32.32 20.97 -10.52
C CYS A 120 31.85 19.72 -11.28
N LEU A 121 30.56 19.62 -11.69
CA LEU A 121 30.10 18.51 -12.51
C LEU A 121 30.71 18.56 -13.92
N ALA A 122 30.97 17.39 -14.48
CA ALA A 122 31.23 17.27 -15.91
C ALA A 122 30.04 17.81 -16.72
N SER A 123 30.30 18.35 -17.91
CA SER A 123 29.28 19.02 -18.71
C SER A 123 28.04 18.16 -18.99
N HIS A 124 28.19 16.86 -19.22
CA HIS A 124 27.06 15.95 -19.42
C HIS A 124 26.19 15.78 -18.16
N LEU A 125 26.79 15.67 -16.97
CA LEU A 125 26.07 15.58 -15.69
C LEU A 125 25.34 16.88 -15.36
N LYS A 126 25.90 18.05 -15.74
CA LYS A 126 25.22 19.34 -15.61
C LYS A 126 23.88 19.37 -16.35
N HIS A 127 23.82 18.81 -17.57
CA HIS A 127 22.59 18.71 -18.33
C HIS A 127 21.60 17.74 -17.69
N CYS A 128 22.07 16.56 -17.25
CA CYS A 128 21.23 15.57 -16.55
C CYS A 128 20.58 16.17 -15.30
N PHE A 129 21.34 16.86 -14.46
CA PHE A 129 20.85 17.49 -13.24
C PHE A 129 19.87 18.65 -13.54
N ALA A 130 20.21 19.56 -14.46
CA ALA A 130 19.33 20.67 -14.81
C ALA A 130 17.97 20.18 -15.37
N TYR A 131 17.97 19.05 -16.08
CA TYR A 131 16.76 18.41 -16.60
C TYR A 131 15.82 17.90 -15.50
N CYS A 132 16.36 17.54 -14.32
CA CYS A 132 15.55 17.10 -13.19
C CYS A 132 14.60 18.19 -12.64
N ARG A 133 14.80 19.47 -13.02
CA ARG A 133 13.84 20.55 -12.75
C ARG A 133 12.41 20.19 -13.17
N LEU A 134 12.23 19.35 -14.19
CA LEU A 134 10.92 19.00 -14.74
C LEU A 134 10.04 18.16 -13.78
N PHE A 135 10.61 17.59 -12.74
CA PHE A 135 9.87 16.89 -11.69
C PHE A 135 9.51 17.87 -10.59
N PRO A 136 8.27 17.88 -10.06
CA PRO A 136 7.91 18.78 -8.98
C PRO A 136 8.70 18.52 -7.68
N LYS A 137 8.66 19.47 -6.75
CA LYS A 137 9.27 19.29 -5.42
C LYS A 137 8.67 18.09 -4.69
N ASN A 138 9.52 17.37 -3.96
CA ASN A 138 9.17 16.15 -3.20
C ASN A 138 8.61 14.98 -4.04
N HIS A 139 8.70 15.06 -5.37
CA HIS A 139 8.29 13.98 -6.26
C HIS A 139 9.23 12.77 -6.14
N VAL A 140 8.65 11.58 -6.05
CA VAL A 140 9.37 10.31 -6.14
C VAL A 140 9.69 10.05 -7.61
N ILE A 141 10.96 10.01 -7.94
CA ILE A 141 11.44 9.84 -9.32
C ILE A 141 11.77 8.37 -9.54
N ASP A 142 11.15 7.75 -10.55
CA ASP A 142 11.61 6.48 -11.10
C ASP A 142 12.94 6.69 -11.83
N VAL A 143 13.99 6.04 -11.32
CA VAL A 143 15.36 6.19 -11.82
C VAL A 143 15.49 5.70 -13.26
N GLN A 144 14.81 4.62 -13.62
CA GLN A 144 14.83 4.08 -14.97
C GLN A 144 14.09 4.98 -15.96
N LYS A 145 12.99 5.63 -15.54
CA LYS A 145 12.30 6.67 -16.33
C LYS A 145 13.22 7.87 -16.56
N LEU A 146 13.91 8.33 -15.52
CA LEU A 146 14.84 9.45 -15.60
C LEU A 146 16.00 9.18 -16.59
N ILE A 147 16.62 7.99 -16.50
CA ILE A 147 17.69 7.58 -17.40
C ILE A 147 17.22 7.55 -18.86
N LYS A 148 16.06 6.96 -19.14
CA LYS A 148 15.48 6.92 -20.49
C LYS A 148 15.19 8.31 -21.05
N LEU A 149 14.76 9.25 -20.20
CA LEU A 149 14.59 10.65 -20.60
C LEU A 149 15.94 11.32 -20.92
N TRP A 150 17.00 11.09 -20.13
CA TRP A 150 18.34 11.59 -20.43
C TRP A 150 18.90 11.02 -21.74
N MET A 151 18.65 9.74 -22.01
CA MET A 151 18.98 9.10 -23.29
C MET A 151 18.24 9.76 -24.46
N ALA A 152 16.94 9.99 -24.31
CA ALA A 152 16.11 10.64 -25.33
C ALA A 152 16.58 12.07 -25.67
N GLN A 153 17.08 12.81 -24.67
CA GLN A 153 17.68 14.12 -24.92
C GLN A 153 19.10 14.05 -25.51
N GLY A 154 19.76 12.90 -25.43
CA GLY A 154 21.14 12.70 -25.89
C GLY A 154 22.19 13.16 -24.89
N PHE A 155 21.84 13.23 -23.60
CA PHE A 155 22.79 13.57 -22.53
C PHE A 155 23.70 12.38 -22.20
N VAL A 156 23.18 11.17 -22.35
CA VAL A 156 23.96 9.94 -22.22
C VAL A 156 24.67 9.65 -23.53
N LYS A 157 26.00 9.58 -23.47
CA LYS A 157 26.88 9.26 -24.61
C LYS A 157 27.64 8.00 -24.26
N SER A 158 27.71 7.04 -25.17
CA SER A 158 28.57 5.87 -24.96
C SER A 158 30.04 6.28 -25.14
N PRO A 159 30.90 6.15 -24.12
CA PRO A 159 32.30 6.53 -24.23
C PRO A 159 33.10 5.56 -25.10
N ASN A 160 32.70 4.28 -25.19
CA ASN A 160 33.36 3.20 -25.94
C ASN A 160 32.31 2.28 -26.59
N GLN A 161 32.63 1.64 -27.74
CA GLN A 161 31.70 0.76 -28.48
C GLN A 161 31.10 -0.41 -27.67
N ASN A 162 31.72 -0.80 -26.55
CA ASN A 162 31.31 -1.97 -25.75
C ASN A 162 30.41 -1.65 -24.54
N LYS A 163 30.12 -0.37 -24.21
CA LYS A 163 29.29 -0.02 -23.04
C LYS A 163 27.89 0.42 -23.46
N CYS A 164 26.88 -0.20 -22.86
CA CYS A 164 25.47 0.09 -23.12
C CYS A 164 25.09 1.49 -22.60
N LEU A 165 24.10 2.14 -23.23
CA LEU A 165 23.68 3.49 -22.86
C LEU A 165 23.00 3.50 -21.49
N GLU A 166 22.23 2.46 -21.19
CA GLU A 166 21.50 2.24 -19.95
C GLU A 166 22.46 2.19 -18.76
N ASP A 167 23.54 1.40 -18.87
CA ASP A 167 24.58 1.30 -17.84
C ASP A 167 25.35 2.62 -17.66
N THR A 168 25.58 3.34 -18.76
CA THR A 168 26.25 4.64 -18.70
C THR A 168 25.36 5.68 -18.03
N GLY A 169 24.06 5.69 -18.36
CA GLY A 169 23.07 6.54 -17.72
C GLY A 169 22.87 6.20 -16.25
N TYR A 170 22.89 4.92 -15.89
CA TYR A 170 22.87 4.47 -14.50
C TYR A 170 24.14 4.91 -13.75
N GLY A 171 25.31 4.82 -14.37
CA GLY A 171 26.55 5.37 -13.83
C GLY A 171 26.46 6.88 -13.57
N TYR A 172 25.89 7.66 -14.50
CA TYR A 172 25.66 9.08 -14.30
C TYR A 172 24.70 9.36 -13.13
N PHE A 173 23.67 8.54 -12.97
CA PHE A 173 22.77 8.63 -11.82
C PHE A 173 23.52 8.34 -10.50
N VAL A 174 24.32 7.27 -10.46
CA VAL A 174 25.11 6.91 -9.28
C VAL A 174 26.14 8.00 -8.93
N ASP A 175 26.76 8.64 -9.92
CA ASP A 175 27.68 9.76 -9.70
C ASP A 175 26.96 10.97 -9.06
N LEU A 176 25.77 11.31 -9.56
CA LEU A 176 24.94 12.38 -8.98
C LEU A 176 24.47 12.02 -7.56
N LEU A 177 24.07 10.76 -7.33
CA LEU A 177 23.69 10.25 -6.02
C LEU A 177 24.85 10.31 -5.02
N GLY A 178 26.05 9.89 -5.43
CA GLY A 178 27.27 9.97 -4.61
C GLY A 178 27.63 11.40 -4.23
N ARG A 179 27.30 12.37 -5.08
CA ARG A 179 27.43 13.81 -4.82
C ARG A 179 26.25 14.42 -4.05
N SER A 180 25.37 13.57 -3.53
CA SER A 180 24.17 13.93 -2.76
C SER A 180 23.13 14.76 -3.52
N PHE A 181 23.12 14.73 -4.86
CA PHE A 181 22.06 15.38 -5.66
C PHE A 181 20.69 14.68 -5.53
N PHE A 182 20.69 13.41 -5.12
CA PHE A 182 19.51 12.61 -4.82
C PHE A 182 19.62 12.02 -3.41
N GLN A 183 18.48 11.68 -2.82
CA GLN A 183 18.35 11.07 -1.49
C GLN A 183 17.17 10.09 -1.45
N GLU A 184 16.94 9.46 -0.29
CA GLU A 184 15.80 8.54 -0.06
C GLU A 184 15.69 7.49 -1.18
N VAL A 185 16.78 6.74 -1.37
CA VAL A 185 16.84 5.72 -2.43
C VAL A 185 16.19 4.42 -1.97
N GLU A 186 15.29 3.90 -2.79
CA GLU A 186 14.69 2.59 -2.62
C GLU A 186 15.28 1.63 -3.65
N LYS A 187 15.63 0.42 -3.21
CA LYS A 187 16.19 -0.63 -4.06
C LYS A 187 15.14 -1.70 -4.32
N ASP A 188 15.19 -2.31 -5.50
CA ASP A 188 14.46 -3.54 -5.79
C ASP A 188 15.12 -4.76 -5.12
N ASP A 189 14.46 -5.92 -5.26
CA ASP A 189 14.89 -7.20 -4.67
C ASP A 189 16.26 -7.68 -5.18
N TRP A 190 16.75 -7.09 -6.28
CA TRP A 190 18.07 -7.38 -6.86
C TRP A 190 19.14 -6.35 -6.44
N GLY A 191 18.77 -5.38 -5.61
CA GLY A 191 19.65 -4.34 -5.09
C GLY A 191 19.85 -3.14 -6.04
N THR A 192 19.11 -3.06 -7.14
CA THR A 192 19.14 -1.94 -8.08
C THR A 192 18.27 -0.81 -7.56
N ILE A 193 18.79 0.42 -7.59
CA ILE A 193 18.03 1.59 -7.15
C ILE A 193 16.87 1.86 -8.13
N LYS A 194 15.64 1.79 -7.62
CA LYS A 194 14.39 1.94 -8.37
C LYS A 194 13.82 3.35 -8.26
N TYR A 195 13.79 3.89 -7.04
CA TYR A 195 13.24 5.22 -6.76
C TYR A 195 14.24 6.11 -6.02
N CYS A 196 14.11 7.42 -6.21
CA CYS A 196 14.82 8.42 -5.42
C CYS A 196 13.99 9.70 -5.28
N LYS A 197 14.44 10.61 -4.41
CA LYS A 197 13.94 11.99 -4.32
C LYS A 197 15.07 13.00 -4.49
N MET A 198 14.72 14.19 -4.95
CA MET A 198 15.62 15.35 -4.96
C MET A 198 15.26 16.28 -3.79
N HIS A 199 16.26 16.64 -2.98
CA HIS A 199 16.06 17.58 -1.88
C HIS A 199 15.61 18.96 -2.40
N GLU A 200 14.73 19.67 -1.68
CA GLU A 200 14.14 20.93 -2.15
C GLU A 200 15.17 22.00 -2.52
N LEU A 201 16.26 22.13 -1.76
CA LEU A 201 17.37 23.05 -2.09
C LEU A 201 18.10 22.70 -3.39
N LEU A 202 18.23 21.41 -3.69
CA LEU A 202 18.84 20.95 -4.94
C LEU A 202 17.86 21.11 -6.10
N HIS A 203 16.57 21.00 -5.83
CA HIS A 203 15.53 21.37 -6.79
C HIS A 203 15.57 22.86 -7.11
N ASP A 204 15.68 23.73 -6.09
CA ASP A 204 15.86 25.19 -6.26
C ASP A 204 17.12 25.50 -7.09
N LEU A 205 18.22 24.76 -6.86
CA LEU A 205 19.43 24.87 -7.68
C LEU A 205 19.17 24.40 -9.12
N ALA A 206 18.49 23.27 -9.34
CA ALA A 206 18.12 22.78 -10.67
C ALA A 206 17.27 23.80 -11.44
N ILE A 207 16.34 24.48 -10.74
CA ILE A 207 15.57 25.62 -11.27
C ILE A 207 16.52 26.71 -11.75
N SER A 208 17.42 27.18 -10.87
CA SER A 208 18.36 28.25 -11.15
C SER A 208 19.26 27.94 -12.35
N VAL A 209 19.85 26.74 -12.42
CA VAL A 209 20.82 26.40 -13.47
C VAL A 209 20.17 26.06 -14.81
N ALA A 210 18.91 25.61 -14.83
CA ALA A 210 18.18 25.38 -16.07
C ALA A 210 17.78 26.70 -16.77
N GLY A 211 17.64 27.79 -16.01
CA GLY A 211 17.28 29.12 -16.51
C GLY A 211 15.93 29.14 -17.23
N GLU A 212 15.84 29.91 -18.32
CA GLU A 212 14.63 30.08 -19.14
C GLU A 212 14.34 28.89 -20.10
N HIS A 213 15.22 27.88 -20.15
CA HIS A 213 15.09 26.77 -21.10
C HIS A 213 14.13 25.68 -20.64
N SER A 214 13.68 25.70 -19.39
CA SER A 214 12.78 24.69 -18.81
C SER A 214 11.77 25.33 -17.87
N ILE A 215 10.53 24.80 -17.88
CA ILE A 215 9.43 25.29 -17.06
C ILE A 215 8.57 24.14 -16.52
N ILE A 216 8.09 24.31 -15.28
CA ILE A 216 6.93 23.56 -14.74
C ILE A 216 5.73 24.51 -14.76
N ILE A 217 4.59 24.02 -15.23
CA ILE A 217 3.31 24.73 -15.22
C ILE A 217 2.41 24.08 -14.16
N ASP A 218 2.27 24.76 -13.03
CA ASP A 218 1.46 24.31 -11.88
C ASP A 218 0.05 24.92 -11.86
N LYS A 219 -0.19 25.97 -12.67
CA LYS A 219 -1.49 26.64 -12.82
C LYS A 219 -1.95 26.55 -14.26
N TYR A 220 -3.27 26.53 -14.46
CA TYR A 220 -3.84 26.49 -15.80
C TYR A 220 -3.43 27.77 -16.58
N PRO A 221 -2.88 27.65 -17.80
CA PRO A 221 -2.30 28.77 -18.53
C PRO A 221 -3.39 29.65 -19.18
N GLU A 222 -4.04 30.48 -18.36
CA GLU A 222 -4.91 31.58 -18.83
C GLU A 222 -4.06 32.85 -18.95
N ASN A 223 -3.73 33.25 -20.20
CA ASN A 223 -3.09 34.54 -20.54
C ASN A 223 -1.64 34.76 -20.07
N GLU A 224 -0.85 33.71 -19.81
CA GLU A 224 0.58 33.84 -19.50
C GLU A 224 1.48 33.84 -20.75
N ASN A 225 2.27 34.91 -20.93
CA ASN A 225 3.29 35.01 -21.99
C ASN A 225 4.57 34.27 -21.56
N PHE A 226 4.80 33.10 -22.15
CA PHE A 226 6.00 32.30 -21.90
C PHE A 226 7.11 32.60 -22.92
N HIS A 227 8.38 32.53 -22.50
CA HIS A 227 9.53 32.82 -23.35
C HIS A 227 9.67 31.87 -24.56
N GLU A 228 10.07 32.41 -25.72
CA GLU A 228 10.30 31.67 -26.96
C GLU A 228 11.45 30.64 -26.88
N LYS A 229 12.36 30.77 -25.90
CA LYS A 229 13.57 29.93 -25.74
C LYS A 229 13.31 28.59 -25.02
N ILE A 230 12.08 28.33 -24.58
CA ILE A 230 11.73 27.13 -23.81
C ILE A 230 12.00 25.86 -24.63
N ARG A 231 12.73 24.92 -24.03
CA ARG A 231 13.05 23.61 -24.62
C ARG A 231 12.37 22.46 -23.88
N HIS A 232 12.05 22.62 -22.61
CA HIS A 232 11.49 21.53 -21.81
C HIS A 232 10.31 22.00 -20.98
N ILE A 233 9.15 21.41 -21.22
CA ILE A 233 7.89 21.75 -20.56
C ILE A 233 7.43 20.53 -19.76
N SER A 234 7.10 20.77 -18.49
CA SER A 234 6.39 19.83 -17.63
C SER A 234 5.13 20.49 -17.10
N PHE A 235 4.01 19.78 -17.15
CA PHE A 235 2.74 20.22 -16.60
C PHE A 235 2.44 19.38 -15.38
N ASN A 236 2.25 20.05 -14.24
CA ASN A 236 1.87 19.41 -13.00
C ASN A 236 0.34 19.48 -12.86
N ILE A 237 -0.34 18.38 -13.17
CA ILE A 237 -1.80 18.30 -13.12
C ILE A 237 -2.23 18.07 -11.67
N ILE A 238 -2.77 19.12 -11.06
CA ILE A 238 -3.35 19.13 -9.71
C ILE A 238 -4.87 19.29 -9.78
N SER A 239 -5.61 18.80 -8.78
CA SER A 239 -7.10 18.80 -8.75
C SER A 239 -7.77 20.17 -8.92
N LYS A 240 -7.02 21.27 -8.79
CA LYS A 240 -7.50 22.66 -8.92
C LYS A 240 -7.72 23.13 -10.36
N TRP A 241 -7.38 22.33 -11.37
CA TRP A 241 -7.58 22.72 -12.77
C TRP A 241 -9.06 22.66 -13.16
N LYS A 242 -9.64 23.82 -13.51
CA LYS A 242 -11.06 23.96 -13.92
C LYS A 242 -11.38 23.35 -15.30
N SER A 243 -10.35 22.99 -16.09
CA SER A 243 -10.47 22.44 -17.45
C SER A 243 -9.35 21.44 -17.72
N SER A 244 -9.69 20.34 -18.38
CA SER A 244 -8.77 19.29 -18.86
C SER A 244 -8.13 19.59 -20.23
N LYS A 245 -8.45 20.74 -20.85
CA LYS A 245 -8.01 21.11 -22.21
C LYS A 245 -6.92 22.16 -22.17
N ILE A 246 -5.74 21.89 -22.72
CA ILE A 246 -4.72 22.92 -22.92
C ILE A 246 -5.09 23.74 -24.17
N PRO A 247 -5.18 25.08 -24.10
CA PRO A 247 -5.51 25.91 -25.27
C PRO A 247 -4.52 25.66 -26.41
N VAL A 248 -4.99 25.52 -27.65
CA VAL A 248 -4.10 25.29 -28.82
C VAL A 248 -3.12 26.45 -28.99
N SER A 249 -3.57 27.67 -28.73
CA SER A 249 -2.75 28.89 -28.71
C SER A 249 -1.56 28.82 -27.76
N PHE A 250 -1.61 27.96 -26.73
CA PHE A 250 -0.46 27.74 -25.87
C PHE A 250 0.71 27.13 -26.65
N PHE A 251 0.47 26.29 -27.66
CA PHE A 251 1.53 25.64 -28.43
C PHE A 251 2.05 26.49 -29.59
N GLU A 252 1.29 27.52 -29.97
CA GLU A 252 1.71 28.47 -30.98
C GLU A 252 3.04 29.13 -30.54
N GLU A 253 3.93 29.35 -31.51
CA GLU A 253 5.26 29.97 -31.34
C GLU A 253 6.30 29.16 -30.54
N LYS A 254 5.94 28.06 -29.88
CA LYS A 254 6.86 27.22 -29.06
C LYS A 254 7.60 26.15 -29.87
N LYS A 255 8.18 26.53 -31.00
CA LYS A 255 8.80 25.58 -31.97
C LYS A 255 10.02 24.85 -31.41
N LEU A 256 10.72 25.39 -30.42
CA LEU A 256 11.98 24.85 -29.90
C LEU A 256 11.81 23.72 -28.86
N VAL A 257 10.59 23.39 -28.48
CA VAL A 257 10.30 22.41 -27.43
C VAL A 257 10.77 21.01 -27.84
N ARG A 258 11.53 20.38 -26.95
CA ARG A 258 12.11 19.03 -27.06
C ARG A 258 11.52 18.05 -26.05
N THR A 259 10.92 18.53 -24.97
CA THR A 259 10.28 17.70 -23.95
C THR A 259 8.90 18.26 -23.63
N PHE A 260 7.91 17.39 -23.63
CA PHE A 260 6.58 17.65 -23.11
C PHE A 260 6.18 16.53 -22.16
N LEU A 261 6.05 16.81 -20.87
CA LEU A 261 5.64 15.84 -19.86
C LEU A 261 4.37 16.33 -19.15
N LEU A 262 3.38 15.46 -19.03
CA LEU A 262 2.27 15.61 -18.09
C LEU A 262 2.57 14.72 -16.88
N ILE A 263 2.73 15.33 -15.70
CA ILE A 263 2.95 14.63 -14.44
C ILE A 263 1.72 14.87 -13.57
N ARG A 264 1.13 13.80 -13.07
CA ARG A 264 -0.05 13.84 -12.20
C ARG A 264 0.35 13.50 -10.77
N GLN A 265 -0.10 14.32 -9.81
CA GLN A 265 0.20 14.11 -8.38
C GLN A 265 -1.00 13.66 -7.55
N GLU A 266 -2.24 13.78 -8.06
CA GLU A 266 -3.47 13.51 -7.30
C GLU A 266 -4.43 12.59 -8.07
N LEU A 267 -5.38 11.99 -7.32
CA LEU A 267 -6.36 10.98 -7.76
C LEU A 267 -7.14 11.33 -9.04
N PRO A 268 -7.77 10.35 -9.71
CA PRO A 268 -8.42 10.52 -11.02
C PRO A 268 -9.42 11.68 -11.06
N MET A 269 -9.18 12.66 -11.95
CA MET A 269 -10.21 13.59 -12.41
C MET A 269 -11.21 12.84 -13.31
N ALA A 270 -12.49 13.21 -13.25
CA ALA A 270 -13.54 12.59 -14.06
C ALA A 270 -13.49 12.94 -15.57
N GLU A 271 -12.60 13.86 -15.99
CA GLU A 271 -12.51 14.31 -17.38
C GLU A 271 -11.25 13.80 -18.10
N ASN A 272 -11.45 13.24 -19.30
CA ASN A 272 -10.40 12.68 -20.14
C ASN A 272 -9.56 13.78 -20.83
N PHE A 273 -8.25 13.57 -20.97
CA PHE A 273 -7.43 14.40 -21.86
C PHE A 273 -7.90 14.20 -23.32
N SER A 274 -8.21 15.28 -24.02
CA SER A 274 -8.85 15.18 -25.33
C SER A 274 -7.86 14.79 -26.44
N GLU A 275 -8.31 13.96 -27.38
CA GLU A 275 -7.56 13.61 -28.60
C GLU A 275 -7.09 14.87 -29.35
N LYS A 276 -7.94 15.91 -29.42
CA LYS A 276 -7.61 17.21 -30.03
C LYS A 276 -6.43 17.92 -29.37
N SER A 277 -6.30 17.80 -28.05
CA SER A 277 -5.15 18.36 -27.32
C SER A 277 -3.86 17.63 -27.70
N CYS A 278 -3.91 16.30 -27.81
CA CYS A 278 -2.78 15.50 -28.28
C CYS A 278 -2.42 15.85 -29.74
N GLU A 279 -3.40 15.98 -30.62
CA GLU A 279 -3.21 16.41 -32.00
C GLU A 279 -2.53 17.79 -32.06
N ALA A 280 -2.96 18.74 -31.23
CA ALA A 280 -2.35 20.07 -31.16
C ALA A 280 -0.87 20.01 -30.75
N ILE A 281 -0.51 19.16 -29.78
CA ILE A 281 0.89 18.94 -29.36
C ILE A 281 1.71 18.41 -30.53
N LEU A 282 1.25 17.35 -31.19
CA LEU A 282 1.97 16.71 -32.30
C LEU A 282 2.06 17.63 -33.52
N SER A 283 1.02 18.43 -33.79
CA SER A 283 0.95 19.37 -34.91
C SER A 283 1.88 20.56 -34.73
N ASN A 284 2.09 21.06 -33.51
CA ASN A 284 2.87 22.28 -33.26
C ASN A 284 4.32 22.01 -32.84
N LEU A 285 4.60 20.94 -32.08
CA LEU A 285 5.91 20.73 -31.44
C LEU A 285 6.80 19.76 -32.25
N LYS A 286 7.22 20.17 -33.45
CA LYS A 286 7.93 19.29 -34.41
C LYS A 286 9.35 18.85 -34.00
N HIS A 287 9.99 19.53 -33.05
CA HIS A 287 11.34 19.19 -32.57
C HIS A 287 11.36 18.34 -31.29
N MET A 288 10.21 17.84 -30.87
CA MET A 288 10.05 17.04 -29.66
C MET A 288 10.85 15.73 -29.73
N ARG A 289 11.51 15.38 -28.61
CA ARG A 289 12.27 14.15 -28.38
C ARG A 289 11.66 13.27 -27.29
N ALA A 290 10.97 13.86 -26.32
CA ALA A 290 10.30 13.14 -25.25
C ALA A 290 8.87 13.65 -25.09
N LEU A 291 7.92 12.71 -25.12
CA LEU A 291 6.50 12.93 -24.89
C LEU A 291 6.02 12.01 -23.76
N GLY A 292 5.46 12.59 -22.69
CA GLY A 292 4.86 11.83 -21.58
C GLY A 292 3.42 12.23 -21.35
N LEU A 293 2.50 11.29 -21.54
CA LEU A 293 1.05 11.42 -21.40
C LEU A 293 0.49 10.25 -20.55
N GLU A 294 1.16 9.95 -19.44
CA GLU A 294 0.78 8.89 -18.50
C GLU A 294 -0.54 9.22 -17.77
N ASP A 295 -1.41 8.22 -17.57
CA ASP A 295 -2.67 8.31 -16.81
C ASP A 295 -3.62 9.43 -17.27
N MET A 296 -3.71 9.62 -18.59
CA MET A 296 -4.51 10.68 -19.22
C MET A 296 -5.93 10.23 -19.65
N TYR A 297 -6.30 8.98 -19.34
CA TYR A 297 -7.61 8.38 -19.66
C TYR A 297 -7.94 8.42 -21.16
N MET A 298 -6.93 8.47 -22.03
CA MET A 298 -7.12 8.57 -23.47
C MET A 298 -7.68 7.26 -24.03
N GLY A 299 -8.84 7.34 -24.68
CA GLY A 299 -9.46 6.19 -25.38
C GLY A 299 -9.06 6.07 -26.85
N VAL A 300 -8.67 7.18 -27.48
CA VAL A 300 -8.25 7.27 -28.89
C VAL A 300 -7.04 8.21 -28.98
N LEU A 301 -6.08 7.85 -29.82
CA LEU A 301 -4.89 8.64 -30.12
C LEU A 301 -4.98 9.18 -31.55
N PRO A 302 -4.46 10.40 -31.80
CA PRO A 302 -4.38 10.97 -33.14
C PRO A 302 -3.46 10.18 -34.09
N ASN A 303 -3.68 10.31 -35.40
CA ASN A 303 -2.89 9.64 -36.43
C ASN A 303 -1.64 10.45 -36.88
N SER A 304 -1.27 11.55 -36.24
CA SER A 304 -0.19 12.45 -36.67
C SER A 304 1.20 12.19 -36.07
N PHE A 305 1.45 11.02 -35.46
CA PHE A 305 2.74 10.70 -34.82
C PHE A 305 3.92 10.68 -35.80
N ASP A 306 3.69 10.30 -37.06
CA ASP A 306 4.70 10.29 -38.12
C ASP A 306 5.27 11.68 -38.46
N GLN A 307 4.59 12.75 -38.04
CA GLN A 307 5.02 14.13 -38.25
C GLN A 307 6.10 14.59 -37.24
N VAL A 308 6.30 13.90 -36.12
CA VAL A 308 7.25 14.26 -35.04
C VAL A 308 8.45 13.31 -35.01
N LYS A 309 9.16 13.24 -36.15
CA LYS A 309 10.23 12.26 -36.44
C LYS A 309 11.43 12.29 -35.48
N HIS A 310 11.56 13.32 -34.65
CA HIS A 310 12.65 13.45 -33.67
C HIS A 310 12.36 12.76 -32.33
N LEU A 311 11.14 12.23 -32.13
CA LEU A 311 10.78 11.52 -30.92
C LEU A 311 11.69 10.31 -30.68
N ARG A 312 12.13 10.19 -29.42
CA ARG A 312 12.95 9.11 -28.88
C ARG A 312 12.32 8.44 -27.67
N TYR A 313 11.44 9.14 -26.96
CA TYR A 313 10.73 8.65 -25.79
C TYR A 313 9.25 8.98 -25.89
N ILE A 314 8.41 7.96 -25.73
CA ILE A 314 6.97 8.09 -25.61
C ILE A 314 6.51 7.30 -24.39
N ASP A 315 5.76 7.95 -23.52
CA ASP A 315 5.08 7.33 -22.39
C ASP A 315 3.58 7.58 -22.48
N LEU A 316 2.84 6.50 -22.69
CA LEU A 316 1.38 6.47 -22.80
C LEU A 316 0.78 5.52 -21.76
N SER A 317 1.53 5.19 -20.70
CA SER A 317 1.10 4.28 -19.65
C SER A 317 -0.23 4.67 -19.01
N SER A 318 -0.96 3.68 -18.48
CA SER A 318 -2.22 3.83 -17.75
C SER A 318 -3.35 4.54 -18.55
N ASN A 319 -3.32 4.44 -19.88
CA ASN A 319 -4.39 4.94 -20.74
C ASN A 319 -5.36 3.81 -21.17
N ARG A 320 -6.48 4.20 -21.80
CA ARG A 320 -7.60 3.29 -22.11
C ARG A 320 -7.75 3.01 -23.61
N MET A 321 -6.70 3.23 -24.40
CA MET A 321 -6.74 3.01 -25.84
C MET A 321 -6.85 1.52 -26.16
N LYS A 322 -7.66 1.20 -27.18
CA LYS A 322 -7.79 -0.18 -27.67
C LYS A 322 -6.70 -0.55 -28.67
N LYS A 323 -6.15 0.42 -29.39
CA LYS A 323 -5.10 0.26 -30.40
C LYS A 323 -4.21 1.49 -30.40
N LEU A 324 -2.96 1.32 -30.81
CA LEU A 324 -2.08 2.41 -31.20
C LEU A 324 -2.35 2.82 -32.66
N PRO A 325 -2.16 4.10 -33.03
CA PRO A 325 -2.26 4.55 -34.40
C PRO A 325 -1.10 3.98 -35.22
N ASN A 326 -1.37 3.56 -36.48
CA ASN A 326 -0.33 2.98 -37.34
C ASN A 326 0.81 3.96 -37.63
N SER A 327 0.56 5.27 -37.60
CA SER A 327 1.61 6.28 -37.83
C SER A 327 2.74 6.27 -36.80
N ILE A 328 2.56 5.64 -35.63
CA ILE A 328 3.63 5.49 -34.63
C ILE A 328 4.81 4.68 -35.18
N THR A 329 4.58 3.78 -36.15
CA THR A 329 5.64 2.96 -36.76
C THR A 329 6.59 3.76 -37.66
N GLY A 330 6.19 4.97 -38.08
CA GLY A 330 7.05 5.92 -38.79
C GLY A 330 8.10 6.60 -37.91
N LEU A 331 8.07 6.39 -36.60
CA LEU A 331 9.03 6.96 -35.65
C LEU A 331 10.33 6.14 -35.57
N HIS A 332 11.12 6.15 -36.64
CA HIS A 332 12.37 5.37 -36.75
C HIS A 332 13.42 5.73 -35.69
N ASN A 333 13.36 6.90 -35.07
CA ASN A 333 14.28 7.33 -34.01
C ASN A 333 13.81 6.96 -32.59
N LEU A 334 12.63 6.35 -32.44
CA LEU A 334 12.09 6.03 -31.14
C LEU A 334 12.97 4.99 -30.44
N GLN A 335 13.33 5.26 -29.18
CA GLN A 335 14.15 4.40 -28.34
C GLN A 335 13.34 3.77 -27.20
N THR A 336 12.33 4.49 -26.68
CA THR A 336 11.48 4.04 -25.59
C THR A 336 10.01 4.24 -25.93
N LEU A 337 9.22 3.17 -25.81
CA LEU A 337 7.76 3.20 -25.86
C LEU A 337 7.21 2.53 -24.60
N ILE A 338 6.51 3.29 -23.76
CA ILE A 338 5.90 2.82 -22.52
C ILE A 338 4.38 2.80 -22.68
N LEU A 339 3.80 1.62 -22.48
CA LEU A 339 2.37 1.31 -22.56
C LEU A 339 1.89 0.56 -21.32
N THR A 340 2.70 0.53 -20.26
CA THR A 340 2.42 -0.16 -19.01
C THR A 340 1.02 0.19 -18.48
N ASN A 341 0.28 -0.79 -18.00
CA ASN A 341 -1.09 -0.66 -17.49
C ASN A 341 -2.14 -0.13 -18.49
N CYS A 342 -1.88 -0.18 -19.80
CA CYS A 342 -2.91 0.04 -20.82
C CYS A 342 -3.81 -1.20 -20.97
N SER A 343 -4.64 -1.46 -19.97
CA SER A 343 -5.40 -2.70 -19.80
C SER A 343 -6.41 -3.02 -20.91
N TYR A 344 -6.82 -2.02 -21.70
CA TYR A 344 -7.76 -2.17 -22.81
C TYR A 344 -7.08 -2.38 -24.17
N LEU A 345 -5.75 -2.31 -24.25
CA LEU A 345 -4.99 -2.44 -25.50
C LEU A 345 -5.14 -3.86 -26.06
N LEU A 346 -5.67 -3.99 -27.28
CA LEU A 346 -5.98 -5.28 -27.91
C LEU A 346 -4.85 -5.78 -28.82
N SER A 347 -4.14 -4.87 -29.50
CA SER A 347 -3.09 -5.19 -30.46
C SER A 347 -2.10 -4.02 -30.61
N LEU A 348 -0.84 -4.35 -30.89
CA LEU A 348 0.17 -3.39 -31.37
C LEU A 348 0.11 -3.27 -32.91
N PRO A 349 0.65 -2.20 -33.52
CA PRO A 349 0.69 -2.04 -34.98
C PRO A 349 1.53 -3.15 -35.65
N GLY A 350 1.07 -3.69 -36.78
CA GLY A 350 1.76 -4.78 -37.49
C GLY A 350 3.12 -4.40 -38.09
N ASP A 351 3.32 -3.11 -38.38
CA ASP A 351 4.56 -2.58 -38.97
C ASP A 351 5.61 -2.14 -37.93
N LEU A 352 5.52 -2.64 -36.68
CA LEU A 352 6.44 -2.27 -35.59
C LEU A 352 7.92 -2.55 -35.92
N LYS A 353 8.18 -3.51 -36.81
CA LYS A 353 9.51 -3.87 -37.33
C LYS A 353 10.33 -2.70 -37.90
N TYR A 354 9.68 -1.61 -38.32
CA TYR A 354 10.39 -0.44 -38.86
C TYR A 354 10.99 0.48 -37.78
N MET A 355 10.71 0.23 -36.50
CA MET A 355 11.21 1.01 -35.37
C MET A 355 12.58 0.50 -34.89
N ILE A 356 13.54 0.36 -35.81
CA ILE A 356 14.83 -0.34 -35.61
C ILE A 356 15.72 0.20 -34.47
N ASN A 357 15.49 1.44 -34.01
CA ASN A 357 16.22 2.04 -32.89
C ASN A 357 15.51 1.83 -31.54
N LEU A 358 14.39 1.11 -31.51
CA LEU A 358 13.64 0.85 -30.28
C LEU A 358 14.48 -0.05 -29.35
N ARG A 359 14.63 0.40 -28.11
CA ARG A 359 15.41 -0.25 -27.05
C ARG A 359 14.52 -0.74 -25.92
N HIS A 360 13.43 -0.04 -25.63
CA HIS A 360 12.52 -0.41 -24.56
C HIS A 360 11.09 -0.38 -25.09
N LEU A 361 10.43 -1.54 -25.01
CA LEU A 361 8.99 -1.69 -25.19
C LEU A 361 8.44 -2.23 -23.88
N LEU A 362 7.73 -1.38 -23.14
CA LEU A 362 7.14 -1.74 -21.84
C LEU A 362 5.62 -1.85 -22.00
N ILE A 363 5.08 -3.05 -21.83
CA ILE A 363 3.68 -3.42 -22.04
C ILE A 363 3.13 -4.28 -20.88
N ASP A 364 3.83 -4.29 -19.73
CA ASP A 364 3.31 -4.91 -18.51
C ASP A 364 1.92 -4.37 -18.15
N GLY A 365 1.03 -5.21 -17.63
CA GLY A 365 -0.35 -4.81 -17.31
C GLY A 365 -1.30 -4.57 -18.50
N CYS A 366 -0.88 -4.74 -19.76
CA CYS A 366 -1.76 -4.72 -20.96
C CYS A 366 -2.65 -5.97 -21.08
N LYS A 367 -3.50 -6.25 -20.08
CA LYS A 367 -4.21 -7.54 -19.88
C LYS A 367 -4.99 -8.05 -21.11
N LYS A 368 -5.56 -7.17 -21.93
CA LYS A 368 -6.35 -7.56 -23.13
C LYS A 368 -5.53 -7.71 -24.41
N LEU A 369 -4.20 -7.57 -24.35
CA LEU A 369 -3.36 -7.74 -25.53
C LEU A 369 -3.49 -9.17 -26.05
N THR A 370 -3.85 -9.32 -27.32
CA THR A 370 -4.19 -10.63 -27.88
C THR A 370 -2.99 -11.38 -28.44
N HIS A 371 -2.00 -10.66 -28.98
CA HIS A 371 -0.78 -11.19 -29.59
C HIS A 371 0.27 -10.07 -29.78
N MET A 372 1.53 -10.46 -29.95
CA MET A 372 2.60 -9.59 -30.45
C MET A 372 2.60 -9.52 -31.98
N PRO A 373 3.04 -8.41 -32.60
CA PRO A 373 3.07 -8.27 -34.06
C PRO A 373 4.27 -9.01 -34.67
N SER A 374 4.09 -9.57 -35.87
CA SER A 374 5.15 -10.19 -36.66
C SER A 374 6.25 -9.19 -37.04
N GLY A 375 7.49 -9.67 -37.17
CA GLY A 375 8.67 -8.85 -37.43
C GLY A 375 9.26 -8.15 -36.19
N LEU A 376 8.76 -8.40 -34.99
CA LEU A 376 9.35 -7.92 -33.73
C LEU A 376 10.83 -8.34 -33.59
N GLY A 377 11.19 -9.53 -34.09
CA GLY A 377 12.55 -10.06 -34.07
C GLY A 377 13.56 -9.28 -34.90
N GLU A 378 13.11 -8.36 -35.77
CA GLU A 378 13.99 -7.43 -36.48
C GLU A 378 14.49 -6.29 -35.59
N LEU A 379 13.85 -6.06 -34.43
CA LEU A 379 14.23 -5.03 -33.45
C LEU A 379 15.42 -5.47 -32.58
N THR A 380 16.54 -5.81 -33.21
CA THR A 380 17.76 -6.32 -32.54
C THR A 380 18.41 -5.37 -31.53
N SER A 381 18.05 -4.08 -31.57
CA SER A 381 18.43 -3.06 -30.58
C SER A 381 17.64 -3.14 -29.26
N LEU A 382 16.60 -3.99 -29.20
CA LEU A 382 15.71 -4.09 -28.05
C LEU A 382 16.43 -4.70 -26.83
N ILE A 383 16.41 -3.95 -25.74
CA ILE A 383 17.03 -4.25 -24.44
C ILE A 383 15.98 -4.66 -23.43
N THR A 384 14.77 -4.09 -23.48
CA THR A 384 13.69 -4.42 -22.55
C THR A 384 12.41 -4.74 -23.31
N LEU A 385 11.86 -5.91 -23.00
CA LEU A 385 10.55 -6.38 -23.39
C LEU A 385 9.99 -7.15 -22.19
N ASP A 386 9.09 -6.51 -21.44
CA ASP A 386 8.57 -7.04 -20.18
C ASP A 386 7.49 -8.12 -20.39
N ARG A 387 6.80 -8.12 -21.54
CA ARG A 387 5.74 -9.07 -21.87
C ARG A 387 5.78 -9.48 -23.35
N PHE A 388 5.50 -10.76 -23.62
CA PHE A 388 5.40 -11.34 -24.97
C PHE A 388 4.18 -12.28 -25.02
N VAL A 389 3.14 -11.85 -25.73
CA VAL A 389 1.88 -12.58 -25.86
C VAL A 389 1.84 -13.35 -27.18
N ILE A 390 1.61 -14.65 -27.13
CA ILE A 390 1.47 -15.51 -28.31
C ILE A 390 0.00 -15.56 -28.75
N ALA A 391 -0.26 -15.63 -30.05
CA ALA A 391 -1.62 -15.78 -30.57
C ALA A 391 -2.20 -17.19 -30.37
N ASP A 392 -3.48 -17.24 -30.00
CA ASP A 392 -4.33 -18.44 -30.08
C ASP A 392 -4.63 -18.79 -31.56
N ASN A 393 -4.77 -20.07 -31.87
CA ASN A 393 -5.26 -20.63 -33.14
C ASN A 393 -6.58 -20.00 -33.62
N ASN A 394 -7.44 -19.56 -32.71
CA ASN A 394 -8.68 -18.85 -33.07
C ASN A 394 -8.44 -17.43 -33.59
N SER A 395 -7.22 -16.89 -33.43
CA SER A 395 -6.84 -15.58 -33.94
C SER A 395 -6.74 -15.61 -35.46
N LYS A 396 -7.64 -14.89 -36.13
CA LYS A 396 -7.59 -14.67 -37.59
C LYS A 396 -6.44 -13.74 -38.03
N SER A 397 -5.53 -13.37 -37.13
CA SER A 397 -4.44 -12.42 -37.41
C SER A 397 -3.33 -13.10 -38.19
N LYS A 398 -3.19 -12.78 -39.49
CA LYS A 398 -2.07 -13.27 -40.33
C LYS A 398 -0.71 -12.72 -39.90
N ASP A 399 -0.70 -11.65 -39.10
CA ASP A 399 0.50 -10.91 -38.70
C ASP A 399 0.90 -11.18 -37.24
N ALA A 400 0.50 -12.32 -36.67
CA ALA A 400 0.83 -12.69 -35.29
C ALA A 400 2.27 -13.22 -35.14
N ALA A 401 2.95 -12.78 -34.08
CA ALA A 401 4.27 -13.25 -33.69
C ALA A 401 4.23 -14.68 -33.15
N GLY A 402 5.12 -15.54 -33.66
CA GLY A 402 5.46 -16.82 -33.05
C GLY A 402 6.75 -16.76 -32.25
N PHE A 403 7.17 -17.89 -31.66
CA PHE A 403 8.41 -18.00 -30.87
C PHE A 403 9.67 -17.50 -31.60
N ALA A 404 9.73 -17.68 -32.93
CA ALA A 404 10.88 -17.26 -33.74
C ALA A 404 11.16 -15.74 -33.69
N GLU A 405 10.19 -14.92 -33.32
CA GLU A 405 10.39 -13.48 -33.14
C GLU A 405 11.33 -13.16 -31.98
N LEU A 406 11.43 -14.03 -30.96
CA LEU A 406 12.39 -13.87 -29.86
C LEU A 406 13.81 -14.33 -30.24
N ARG A 407 13.99 -15.04 -31.36
CA ARG A 407 15.24 -15.74 -31.73
C ARG A 407 16.47 -14.83 -31.77
N ARG A 408 16.30 -13.61 -32.30
CA ARG A 408 17.38 -12.63 -32.55
C ARG A 408 17.52 -11.59 -31.44
N LEU A 409 16.61 -11.55 -30.47
CA LEU A 409 16.56 -10.55 -29.40
C LEU A 409 17.44 -10.97 -28.21
N ASN A 410 18.74 -11.17 -28.45
CA ASN A 410 19.66 -11.71 -27.44
C ASN A 410 20.11 -10.68 -26.39
N ASN A 411 19.92 -9.38 -26.67
CA ASN A 411 20.26 -8.29 -25.75
C ASN A 411 19.16 -8.00 -24.72
N LEU A 412 18.07 -8.77 -24.72
CA LEU A 412 16.99 -8.61 -23.74
C LEU A 412 17.53 -8.79 -22.32
N SER A 413 17.12 -7.88 -21.45
CA SER A 413 17.56 -7.76 -20.06
C SER A 413 16.38 -7.46 -19.14
N GLY A 414 16.57 -7.67 -17.84
CA GLY A 414 15.52 -7.49 -16.84
C GLY A 414 14.56 -8.67 -16.81
N GLN A 415 13.26 -8.39 -16.76
CA GLN A 415 12.19 -9.40 -16.73
C GLN A 415 11.58 -9.57 -18.11
N LEU A 416 11.26 -10.81 -18.48
CA LEU A 416 10.41 -11.17 -19.62
C LEU A 416 9.30 -12.10 -19.15
N THR A 417 8.06 -11.74 -19.43
CA THR A 417 6.88 -12.61 -19.25
C THR A 417 6.43 -13.14 -20.60
N ILE A 418 6.35 -14.45 -20.79
CA ILE A 418 5.77 -15.08 -21.98
C ILE A 418 4.42 -15.68 -21.60
N GLU A 419 3.38 -15.32 -22.33
CA GLU A 419 2.00 -15.65 -21.98
C GLU A 419 1.26 -16.40 -23.07
N LYS A 420 0.11 -16.97 -22.69
CA LYS A 420 -0.76 -17.79 -23.52
C LYS A 420 -0.07 -19.03 -24.05
N LEU A 421 0.73 -19.68 -23.20
CA LEU A 421 1.46 -20.89 -23.57
C LEU A 421 0.56 -22.14 -23.71
N SER A 422 -0.70 -22.01 -24.09
CA SER A 422 -1.70 -23.09 -24.07
C SER A 422 -1.62 -24.07 -25.25
N HIS A 423 -2.30 -25.21 -25.15
CA HIS A 423 -2.37 -26.21 -26.23
C HIS A 423 -3.04 -25.69 -27.53
N ASN A 424 -3.78 -24.58 -27.46
CA ASN A 424 -4.46 -23.95 -28.61
C ASN A 424 -3.59 -22.90 -29.31
N LEU A 425 -2.27 -22.91 -29.13
CA LEU A 425 -1.36 -21.96 -29.74
C LEU A 425 -1.30 -22.05 -31.27
N GLN A 426 -1.19 -20.88 -31.91
CA GLN A 426 -0.78 -20.74 -33.32
C GLN A 426 0.73 -20.98 -33.46
N GLY A 427 1.16 -22.19 -33.13
CA GLY A 427 2.56 -22.60 -33.06
C GLY A 427 2.67 -24.08 -32.72
N ASP A 428 3.57 -24.77 -33.41
CA ASP A 428 3.94 -26.15 -33.05
C ASP A 428 4.81 -26.08 -31.78
N ALA A 429 4.48 -26.86 -30.75
CA ALA A 429 5.26 -26.92 -29.50
C ALA A 429 6.75 -27.21 -29.78
N ALA A 430 7.06 -27.98 -30.84
CA ALA A 430 8.43 -28.24 -31.28
C ALA A 430 9.17 -26.99 -31.79
N LYS A 431 8.45 -25.90 -32.09
CA LYS A 431 9.03 -24.61 -32.51
C LYS A 431 9.33 -23.68 -31.32
N SER A 432 9.01 -24.06 -30.09
CA SER A 432 9.35 -23.28 -28.88
C SER A 432 10.85 -23.01 -28.77
N GLU A 433 11.70 -23.95 -29.21
CA GLU A 433 13.16 -23.78 -29.30
C GLU A 433 13.59 -22.58 -30.13
N ALA A 434 12.76 -22.13 -31.08
CA ALA A 434 13.03 -20.94 -31.88
C ALA A 434 13.09 -19.66 -31.03
N ALA A 435 12.50 -19.65 -29.83
CA ALA A 435 12.61 -18.52 -28.91
C ALA A 435 14.04 -18.27 -28.43
N ASN A 436 14.89 -19.31 -28.44
CA ASN A 436 16.31 -19.22 -28.12
C ASN A 436 16.59 -18.48 -26.80
N LEU A 437 15.89 -18.85 -25.72
CA LEU A 437 16.01 -18.19 -24.41
C LEU A 437 17.38 -18.43 -23.76
N LYS A 438 18.06 -19.53 -24.12
CA LYS A 438 19.41 -19.87 -23.65
C LYS A 438 20.49 -18.86 -24.03
N GLU A 439 20.32 -18.08 -25.11
CA GLU A 439 21.30 -17.06 -25.54
C GLU A 439 21.02 -15.67 -24.92
N LYS A 440 19.94 -15.51 -24.15
CA LYS A 440 19.55 -14.23 -23.52
C LYS A 440 20.28 -14.04 -22.18
N GLN A 441 21.60 -13.92 -22.23
CA GLN A 441 22.49 -13.90 -21.06
C GLN A 441 22.26 -12.75 -20.06
N HIS A 442 21.60 -11.67 -20.50
CA HIS A 442 21.32 -10.48 -19.70
C HIS A 442 19.95 -10.51 -19.01
N LEU A 443 19.12 -11.53 -19.31
CA LEU A 443 17.81 -11.69 -18.68
C LEU A 443 17.97 -12.13 -17.22
N GLN A 444 17.29 -11.44 -16.31
CA GLN A 444 17.36 -11.67 -14.87
C GLN A 444 16.16 -12.45 -14.35
N SER A 445 14.98 -12.20 -14.92
CA SER A 445 13.72 -12.85 -14.54
C SER A 445 12.96 -13.35 -15.77
N LEU A 446 12.40 -14.56 -15.68
CA LEU A 446 11.56 -15.15 -16.71
C LEU A 446 10.28 -15.69 -16.08
N HIS A 447 9.13 -15.23 -16.58
CA HIS A 447 7.82 -15.72 -16.20
C HIS A 447 7.17 -16.42 -17.40
N LEU A 448 6.68 -17.64 -17.23
CA LEU A 448 5.97 -18.41 -18.26
C LEU A 448 4.54 -18.68 -17.79
N LEU A 449 3.55 -18.14 -18.51
CA LEU A 449 2.13 -18.20 -18.14
C LEU A 449 1.32 -18.95 -19.22
N TRP A 450 0.67 -20.04 -18.83
CA TRP A 450 -0.18 -20.84 -19.72
C TRP A 450 -1.59 -20.27 -19.87
N ASN A 451 -2.19 -19.81 -18.78
CA ASN A 451 -3.56 -19.31 -18.72
C ASN A 451 -3.63 -17.81 -18.38
N ASP A 452 -4.61 -17.12 -18.96
CA ASP A 452 -4.77 -15.65 -18.88
C ASP A 452 -5.27 -15.14 -17.50
N ASP A 453 -5.79 -16.02 -16.64
CA ASP A 453 -6.79 -15.63 -15.62
C ASP A 453 -6.49 -16.03 -14.17
N VAL A 454 -5.23 -16.22 -13.79
CA VAL A 454 -4.91 -16.47 -12.37
C VAL A 454 -4.19 -15.25 -11.81
N GLN A 455 -4.94 -14.38 -11.13
CA GLN A 455 -4.36 -13.26 -10.40
C GLN A 455 -3.59 -13.78 -9.17
N ASP A 456 -2.37 -13.27 -8.97
CA ASP A 456 -1.69 -13.37 -7.69
C ASP A 456 -2.52 -12.59 -6.65
N GLY A 457 -3.22 -13.28 -5.76
CA GLY A 457 -3.56 -12.71 -4.44
C GLY A 457 -5.02 -12.51 -4.05
N ASP A 458 -6.03 -12.97 -4.81
CA ASP A 458 -7.42 -12.98 -4.33
C ASP A 458 -8.11 -14.28 -4.75
N TYR A 459 -8.15 -15.25 -3.83
CA TYR A 459 -8.70 -16.58 -4.06
C TYR A 459 -10.06 -16.76 -3.37
N ASP A 460 -11.09 -16.10 -3.90
CA ASP A 460 -12.44 -16.68 -3.92
C ASP A 460 -12.63 -17.33 -5.31
N ALA A 461 -11.93 -18.44 -5.52
CA ALA A 461 -12.20 -19.33 -6.63
C ALA A 461 -13.30 -20.31 -6.21
N SER A 462 -14.55 -19.84 -6.20
CA SER A 462 -15.72 -20.70 -6.41
C SER A 462 -16.35 -20.33 -7.75
N ASP A 463 -16.55 -21.36 -8.57
CA ASP A 463 -17.63 -21.48 -9.58
C ASP A 463 -17.34 -21.35 -11.09
N ASN A 464 -16.12 -21.12 -11.58
CA ASN A 464 -15.92 -21.05 -13.05
C ASN A 464 -14.85 -21.98 -13.64
N ALA A 465 -14.69 -23.19 -13.12
CA ALA A 465 -14.06 -24.28 -13.87
C ALA A 465 -15.14 -25.15 -14.54
N GLN A 466 -15.72 -24.65 -15.63
CA GLN A 466 -16.35 -25.55 -16.60
C GLN A 466 -15.21 -26.32 -17.29
N HIS A 467 -14.93 -27.51 -16.77
CA HIS A 467 -14.13 -28.52 -17.45
C HIS A 467 -14.92 -29.01 -18.66
N ASP A 468 -14.45 -28.68 -19.87
CA ASP A 468 -14.78 -29.47 -21.04
C ASP A 468 -13.88 -30.71 -21.03
N ASP A 469 -14.49 -31.89 -20.92
CA ASP A 469 -13.88 -33.22 -20.90
C ASP A 469 -13.28 -33.61 -22.27
N ALA A 470 -12.25 -32.89 -22.73
CA ALA A 470 -11.42 -33.31 -23.85
C ALA A 470 -10.17 -34.06 -23.34
N GLU A 471 -9.84 -35.19 -23.96
CA GLU A 471 -8.80 -36.16 -23.61
C GLU A 471 -7.48 -35.52 -23.09
N GLY A 472 -7.30 -35.47 -21.77
CA GLY A 472 -6.18 -34.76 -21.11
C GLY A 472 -4.76 -35.29 -21.37
N GLY A 473 -4.60 -36.40 -22.10
CA GLY A 473 -3.29 -36.98 -22.42
C GLY A 473 -2.49 -36.15 -23.43
N ASP A 474 -3.15 -35.61 -24.45
CA ASP A 474 -2.49 -34.87 -25.53
C ASP A 474 -2.03 -33.47 -25.07
N ILE A 475 -2.78 -32.83 -24.17
CA ILE A 475 -2.47 -31.51 -23.62
C ILE A 475 -1.20 -31.56 -22.75
N ALA A 476 -1.08 -32.57 -21.88
CA ALA A 476 0.09 -32.70 -21.01
C ALA A 476 1.39 -32.91 -21.81
N GLN A 477 1.36 -33.76 -22.83
CA GLN A 477 2.51 -34.01 -23.69
C GLN A 477 2.90 -32.76 -24.50
N HIS A 478 1.92 -32.00 -24.98
CA HIS A 478 2.16 -30.73 -25.66
C HIS A 478 2.93 -29.74 -24.77
N ASP A 479 2.45 -29.54 -23.53
CA ASP A 479 3.06 -28.64 -22.57
C ASP A 479 4.49 -29.06 -22.18
N GLU A 480 4.73 -30.36 -22.01
CA GLU A 480 6.06 -30.92 -21.78
C GLU A 480 7.05 -30.59 -22.92
N ILE A 481 6.64 -30.78 -24.18
CA ILE A 481 7.47 -30.44 -25.35
C ILE A 481 7.73 -28.92 -25.40
N LEU A 482 6.70 -28.12 -25.17
CA LEU A 482 6.78 -26.66 -25.19
C LEU A 482 7.74 -26.13 -24.11
N LEU A 483 7.56 -26.57 -22.85
CA LEU A 483 8.46 -26.18 -21.75
C LEU A 483 9.88 -26.69 -21.98
N GLY A 484 10.04 -27.87 -22.59
CA GLY A 484 11.32 -28.44 -23.01
C GLY A 484 12.13 -27.49 -23.90
N GLY A 485 11.50 -26.85 -24.88
CA GLY A 485 12.16 -25.91 -25.80
C GLY A 485 12.38 -24.49 -25.26
N LEU A 486 11.77 -24.13 -24.11
CA LEU A 486 11.91 -22.81 -23.47
C LEU A 486 13.04 -22.75 -22.43
N GLN A 487 14.14 -23.46 -22.64
CA GLN A 487 15.30 -23.44 -21.75
C GLN A 487 15.92 -22.02 -21.65
N PRO A 488 15.94 -21.38 -20.46
CA PRO A 488 16.56 -20.08 -20.27
C PRO A 488 18.08 -20.17 -20.04
N HIS A 489 18.76 -19.03 -20.14
CA HIS A 489 20.19 -18.94 -19.82
C HIS A 489 20.43 -19.23 -18.32
N PRO A 490 21.51 -19.98 -17.94
CA PRO A 490 21.84 -20.28 -16.53
C PRO A 490 22.12 -19.07 -15.61
N ASN A 491 22.12 -17.83 -16.13
CA ASN A 491 22.34 -16.61 -15.35
C ASN A 491 21.05 -16.07 -14.73
N LEU A 492 19.92 -16.69 -15.06
CA LEU A 492 18.61 -16.32 -14.58
C LEU A 492 18.57 -16.37 -13.04
N LYS A 493 18.07 -15.29 -12.43
CA LYS A 493 17.95 -15.15 -10.97
C LYS A 493 16.54 -15.45 -10.47
N ALA A 494 15.51 -15.21 -11.27
CA ALA A 494 14.13 -15.45 -10.90
C ALA A 494 13.39 -16.22 -12.01
N PHE A 495 12.66 -17.26 -11.61
CA PHE A 495 11.90 -18.08 -12.55
C PHE A 495 10.51 -18.36 -11.99
N ARG A 496 9.49 -18.06 -12.79
CA ARG A 496 8.08 -18.28 -12.44
C ARG A 496 7.38 -19.05 -13.54
N VAL A 497 6.61 -20.08 -13.17
CA VAL A 497 5.74 -20.82 -14.08
C VAL A 497 4.34 -20.90 -13.50
N MET A 498 3.33 -20.63 -14.34
CA MET A 498 1.94 -20.63 -13.93
C MET A 498 1.04 -21.35 -14.95
N GLY A 499 0.16 -22.23 -14.45
CA GLY A 499 -0.87 -22.89 -15.27
C GLY A 499 -0.38 -24.06 -16.13
N TYR A 500 0.84 -24.53 -15.90
CA TYR A 500 1.46 -25.62 -16.67
C TYR A 500 0.74 -26.96 -16.45
N MET A 501 0.28 -27.61 -17.52
CA MET A 501 -0.53 -28.84 -17.43
C MET A 501 0.24 -30.13 -17.72
N GLY A 502 1.56 -30.06 -17.91
CA GLY A 502 2.40 -31.25 -18.09
C GLY A 502 2.61 -32.04 -16.80
N VAL A 503 2.88 -33.34 -16.94
CA VAL A 503 3.07 -34.25 -15.80
C VAL A 503 4.50 -34.14 -15.25
N ASN A 504 5.48 -33.96 -16.14
CA ASN A 504 6.90 -33.87 -15.82
C ASN A 504 7.45 -32.49 -16.13
N PHE A 505 8.14 -31.88 -15.17
CA PHE A 505 8.85 -30.63 -15.44
C PHE A 505 10.11 -30.87 -16.29
N ALA A 506 10.51 -29.88 -17.09
CA ALA A 506 11.70 -29.97 -17.92
C ALA A 506 13.00 -30.17 -17.12
N SER A 507 13.85 -31.10 -17.56
CA SER A 507 15.08 -31.50 -16.86
C SER A 507 16.11 -30.37 -16.73
N TRP A 508 16.11 -29.42 -17.67
CA TRP A 508 17.02 -28.28 -17.66
C TRP A 508 16.83 -27.35 -16.45
N LEU A 509 15.73 -27.43 -15.70
CA LEU A 509 15.53 -26.65 -14.48
C LEU A 509 16.70 -26.86 -13.49
N SER A 510 17.23 -28.08 -13.43
CA SER A 510 18.38 -28.44 -12.60
C SER A 510 19.68 -27.71 -12.99
N SER A 511 19.78 -27.14 -14.19
CA SER A 511 20.96 -26.39 -14.67
C SER A 511 20.97 -24.91 -14.28
N LEU A 512 19.90 -24.39 -13.68
CA LEU A 512 19.77 -22.97 -13.29
C LEU A 512 20.43 -22.68 -11.93
N ASN A 513 21.76 -22.78 -11.89
CA ASN A 513 22.52 -22.73 -10.64
C ASN A 513 22.54 -21.34 -9.97
N ASN A 514 22.28 -20.27 -10.71
CA ASN A 514 22.24 -18.89 -10.21
C ASN A 514 20.85 -18.45 -9.72
N LEU A 515 19.87 -19.37 -9.71
CA LEU A 515 18.50 -19.05 -9.35
C LEU A 515 18.39 -18.68 -7.87
N VAL A 516 17.77 -17.53 -7.60
CA VAL A 516 17.51 -16.95 -6.28
C VAL A 516 16.04 -17.12 -5.90
N TYR A 517 15.12 -17.03 -6.87
CA TYR A 517 13.68 -17.14 -6.68
C TYR A 517 13.07 -18.16 -7.65
N LEU A 518 12.31 -19.11 -7.11
CA LEU A 518 11.53 -20.08 -7.88
C LEU A 518 10.06 -20.08 -7.42
N HIS A 519 9.14 -19.85 -8.36
CA HIS A 519 7.70 -19.90 -8.09
C HIS A 519 6.97 -20.77 -9.12
N LEU A 520 6.31 -21.82 -8.65
CA LEU A 520 5.44 -22.68 -9.44
C LEU A 520 4.02 -22.54 -8.92
N SER A 521 3.08 -22.14 -9.78
CA SER A 521 1.68 -21.92 -9.41
C SER A 521 0.72 -22.64 -10.36
N SER A 522 -0.36 -23.22 -9.84
CA SER A 522 -1.45 -23.78 -10.64
C SER A 522 -0.97 -24.81 -11.67
N CYS A 523 0.06 -25.59 -11.35
CA CYS A 523 0.55 -26.68 -12.21
C CYS A 523 -0.08 -27.99 -11.73
N GLU A 524 -1.38 -28.18 -12.01
CA GLU A 524 -2.21 -29.16 -11.30
C GLU A 524 -1.84 -30.62 -11.60
N ASN A 525 -1.37 -30.90 -12.82
CA ASN A 525 -0.97 -32.25 -13.25
C ASN A 525 0.48 -32.62 -12.90
N LEU A 526 1.26 -31.66 -12.41
CA LEU A 526 2.69 -31.84 -12.14
C LEU A 526 2.89 -32.82 -10.99
N GLN A 527 3.38 -34.02 -11.28
CA GLN A 527 3.55 -35.08 -10.28
C GLN A 527 4.89 -34.99 -9.54
N TYR A 528 5.94 -34.53 -10.23
CA TYR A 528 7.30 -34.53 -9.73
C TYR A 528 8.11 -33.35 -10.27
N LEU A 529 9.01 -32.80 -9.44
CA LEU A 529 10.04 -31.88 -9.88
C LEU A 529 11.36 -32.63 -10.13
N PRO A 530 12.20 -32.19 -11.09
CA PRO A 530 13.56 -32.68 -11.25
C PRO A 530 14.37 -32.40 -9.99
N SER A 531 15.45 -33.14 -9.76
CA SER A 531 16.23 -32.97 -8.52
C SER A 531 16.85 -31.58 -8.41
N LEU A 532 16.33 -30.78 -7.48
CA LEU A 532 16.69 -29.37 -7.27
C LEU A 532 17.79 -29.17 -6.20
N ASN A 533 18.02 -30.17 -5.34
CA ASN A 533 18.71 -29.98 -4.05
C ASN A 533 20.20 -29.59 -4.17
N GLN A 534 20.97 -30.21 -5.08
CA GLN A 534 22.43 -30.01 -5.16
C GLN A 534 22.85 -28.87 -6.10
N SER A 535 22.02 -28.50 -7.08
CA SER A 535 22.38 -27.52 -8.10
C SER A 535 22.00 -26.08 -7.77
N MET A 536 20.97 -25.86 -6.94
CA MET A 536 20.42 -24.52 -6.63
C MET A 536 20.96 -23.94 -5.31
N SER A 537 22.27 -23.79 -5.20
CA SER A 537 22.93 -23.30 -3.97
C SER A 537 22.65 -21.82 -3.64
N HIS A 538 22.16 -21.04 -4.61
CA HIS A 538 21.85 -19.61 -4.46
C HIS A 538 20.37 -19.31 -4.15
N LEU A 539 19.50 -20.34 -4.12
CA LEU A 539 18.07 -20.17 -3.94
C LEU A 539 17.76 -19.59 -2.55
N LYS A 540 17.08 -18.45 -2.51
CA LYS A 540 16.63 -17.77 -1.29
C LYS A 540 15.13 -17.92 -1.05
N GLU A 541 14.34 -18.05 -2.10
CA GLU A 541 12.89 -18.13 -2.00
C GLU A 541 12.33 -19.21 -2.93
N LEU A 542 11.51 -20.10 -2.34
CA LEU A 542 10.81 -21.18 -3.03
C LEU A 542 9.31 -21.11 -2.72
N LYS A 543 8.50 -20.95 -3.77
CA LYS A 543 7.03 -20.90 -3.69
C LYS A 543 6.41 -22.01 -4.53
N LEU A 544 5.63 -22.87 -3.88
CA LEU A 544 4.85 -23.94 -4.50
C LEU A 544 3.37 -23.70 -4.21
N PHE A 545 2.59 -23.38 -5.23
CA PHE A 545 1.18 -22.98 -5.08
C PHE A 545 0.28 -23.82 -5.99
N ALA A 546 -0.83 -24.36 -5.47
CA ALA A 546 -1.83 -25.12 -6.22
C ALA A 546 -1.23 -26.22 -7.12
N LEU A 547 -0.43 -27.12 -6.53
CA LEU A 547 0.19 -28.26 -7.21
C LEU A 547 -0.55 -29.54 -6.79
N ALA A 548 -1.73 -29.77 -7.37
CA ALA A 548 -2.67 -30.80 -6.93
C ALA A 548 -2.11 -32.23 -7.04
N ALA A 549 -1.45 -32.59 -8.13
CA ALA A 549 -0.90 -33.93 -8.36
C ALA A 549 0.49 -34.16 -7.72
N LEU A 550 1.14 -33.12 -7.19
CA LEU A 550 2.50 -33.22 -6.66
C LEU A 550 2.49 -34.07 -5.38
N GLU A 551 3.06 -35.27 -5.45
CA GLU A 551 3.17 -36.14 -4.27
C GLU A 551 4.45 -35.90 -3.46
N TYR A 552 5.56 -35.60 -4.16
CA TYR A 552 6.86 -35.37 -3.54
C TYR A 552 7.62 -34.25 -4.26
N VAL A 553 8.29 -33.39 -3.49
CA VAL A 553 9.09 -32.28 -4.05
C VAL A 553 10.28 -32.79 -4.85
N ASN A 554 10.89 -33.92 -4.50
CA ASN A 554 12.01 -34.51 -5.23
C ASN A 554 11.86 -36.04 -5.36
N LEU A 555 12.15 -36.56 -6.55
CA LEU A 555 12.25 -37.99 -6.83
C LEU A 555 13.68 -38.49 -6.58
N GLU A 556 13.89 -39.25 -5.51
CA GLU A 556 15.13 -40.00 -5.35
C GLU A 556 14.98 -41.36 -6.02
N ARG A 557 15.75 -41.60 -7.09
CA ARG A 557 15.99 -42.98 -7.53
C ARG A 557 17.34 -43.51 -7.06
N GLU A 558 18.38 -42.69 -6.87
CA GLU A 558 19.73 -43.22 -6.63
C GLU A 558 20.67 -42.26 -5.87
N TYR A 559 20.47 -41.98 -4.57
CA TYR A 559 21.54 -41.38 -3.74
C TYR A 559 21.48 -41.86 -2.28
N SER A 560 22.64 -42.22 -1.74
CA SER A 560 22.85 -42.36 -0.30
C SER A 560 23.31 -41.01 0.26
N TRP A 561 22.44 -40.25 0.93
CA TRP A 561 22.87 -39.01 1.58
C TRP A 561 24.02 -39.25 2.55
N ALA A 562 24.99 -38.34 2.54
CA ALA A 562 25.89 -38.21 3.67
C ALA A 562 25.08 -37.75 4.90
N PRO A 563 25.41 -38.21 6.12
CA PRO A 563 24.73 -37.76 7.33
C PRO A 563 24.67 -36.22 7.44
N ARG A 564 23.45 -35.66 7.59
CA ARG A 564 23.20 -34.21 7.83
C ARG A 564 23.55 -33.27 6.66
N GLU A 565 23.23 -33.66 5.44
CA GLU A 565 23.42 -32.80 4.26
C GLU A 565 22.47 -31.58 4.28
N PRO A 566 22.98 -30.35 4.07
CA PRO A 566 22.15 -29.15 4.00
C PRO A 566 21.35 -29.11 2.69
N VAL A 567 20.04 -28.89 2.80
CA VAL A 567 19.13 -28.74 1.65
C VAL A 567 18.89 -27.27 1.40
N PHE A 568 19.14 -26.80 0.17
CA PHE A 568 19.14 -25.39 -0.23
C PHE A 568 19.85 -24.48 0.79
N PRO A 569 21.19 -24.39 0.76
CA PRO A 569 21.99 -23.78 1.81
C PRO A 569 21.71 -22.28 2.05
N ARG A 570 21.01 -21.60 1.15
CA ARG A 570 20.65 -20.17 1.24
C ARG A 570 19.15 -19.90 1.29
N LEU A 571 18.30 -20.94 1.38
CA LEU A 571 16.85 -20.76 1.38
C LEU A 571 16.41 -20.06 2.66
N GLU A 572 15.78 -18.89 2.52
CA GLU A 572 15.30 -18.03 3.60
C GLU A 572 13.77 -18.14 3.73
N ILE A 573 13.06 -18.19 2.59
CA ILE A 573 11.59 -18.20 2.52
C ILE A 573 11.11 -19.46 1.78
N LEU A 574 10.26 -20.24 2.44
CA LEU A 574 9.58 -21.39 1.84
C LEU A 574 8.06 -21.27 2.03
N GLN A 575 7.33 -21.30 0.92
CA GLN A 575 5.86 -21.27 0.92
C GLN A 575 5.29 -22.44 0.12
N ILE A 576 4.39 -23.21 0.73
CA ILE A 576 3.68 -24.33 0.10
C ILE A 576 2.18 -24.17 0.35
N TRP A 577 1.41 -23.94 -0.71
CA TRP A 577 0.00 -23.58 -0.60
C TRP A 577 -0.83 -24.48 -1.53
N ARG A 578 -1.95 -25.01 -1.02
CA ARG A 578 -2.91 -25.83 -1.78
C ARG A 578 -2.26 -26.99 -2.55
N CYS A 579 -1.43 -27.78 -1.87
CA CYS A 579 -0.81 -28.98 -2.44
C CYS A 579 -1.41 -30.23 -1.75
N PRO A 580 -2.65 -30.63 -2.06
CA PRO A 580 -3.41 -31.63 -1.28
C PRO A 580 -2.78 -33.02 -1.28
N ASN A 581 -2.16 -33.47 -2.36
CA ASN A 581 -1.55 -34.79 -2.46
C ASN A 581 -0.07 -34.83 -2.02
N LEU A 582 0.50 -33.70 -1.59
CA LEU A 582 1.89 -33.63 -1.17
C LEU A 582 2.10 -34.44 0.11
N LYS A 583 2.80 -35.58 -0.01
CA LYS A 583 3.09 -36.52 1.09
C LYS A 583 4.36 -36.16 1.85
N GLY A 584 5.37 -35.63 1.14
CA GLY A 584 6.64 -35.26 1.74
C GLY A 584 7.64 -34.66 0.76
N TRP A 585 8.84 -34.33 1.23
CA TRP A 585 9.89 -33.77 0.37
C TRP A 585 10.50 -34.79 -0.60
N TRP A 586 10.55 -36.07 -0.22
CA TRP A 586 11.18 -37.16 -0.99
C TRP A 586 10.41 -38.47 -0.87
N LYS A 587 10.42 -39.23 -1.95
CA LYS A 587 9.89 -40.59 -2.01
C LYS A 587 10.94 -41.59 -1.49
N ARG A 588 10.71 -42.22 -0.33
CA ARG A 588 11.64 -43.22 0.22
C ARG A 588 11.48 -44.57 -0.49
N SER A 589 12.57 -45.09 -1.05
CA SER A 589 12.65 -46.43 -1.65
C SER A 589 13.22 -47.41 -0.62
N GLY A 590 12.36 -48.10 0.14
CA GLY A 590 12.78 -49.19 1.04
C GLY A 590 11.73 -50.31 1.05
N PRO A 591 12.12 -51.59 1.13
CA PRO A 591 11.16 -52.69 1.06
C PRO A 591 10.18 -52.64 2.23
N ILE A 592 8.89 -52.66 1.88
CA ILE A 592 7.75 -52.80 2.78
C ILE A 592 7.89 -54.17 3.46
N GLY A 593 8.39 -54.22 4.70
CA GLY A 593 8.54 -55.51 5.39
C GLY A 593 9.34 -55.51 6.68
N LEU A 594 10.11 -54.47 6.99
CA LEU A 594 10.69 -54.28 8.32
C LEU A 594 10.20 -52.94 8.86
N THR A 595 9.35 -52.99 9.88
CA THR A 595 9.09 -51.83 10.74
C THR A 595 10.44 -51.35 11.25
N PRO A 596 10.91 -50.16 10.84
CA PRO A 596 12.17 -49.66 11.35
C PRO A 596 11.96 -49.36 12.82
N THR A 597 12.75 -49.96 13.70
CA THR A 597 12.87 -49.47 15.07
C THR A 597 13.28 -48.00 14.99
N ALA A 598 12.49 -47.14 15.64
CA ALA A 598 12.63 -45.68 15.61
C ALA A 598 14.08 -45.20 15.89
N SER A 599 14.88 -45.98 16.61
CA SER A 599 16.21 -45.61 17.08
C SER A 599 17.29 -45.36 16.00
N ILE A 600 17.19 -45.88 14.77
CA ILE A 600 18.29 -45.78 13.78
C ILE A 600 18.05 -44.67 12.72
N ILE A 601 16.79 -44.31 12.44
CA ILE A 601 16.44 -43.32 11.41
C ILE A 601 16.59 -41.86 11.92
N HIS A 602 16.57 -41.65 13.23
CA HIS A 602 16.53 -40.31 13.82
C HIS A 602 17.86 -39.52 13.78
N GLN A 603 19.02 -40.13 13.50
CA GLN A 603 20.31 -39.42 13.65
C GLN A 603 20.81 -38.66 12.40
N ASN A 604 20.22 -38.89 11.21
CA ASN A 604 20.81 -38.47 9.92
C ASN A 604 19.87 -37.72 8.97
N GLN A 605 18.86 -37.00 9.46
CA GLN A 605 17.92 -36.27 8.58
C GLN A 605 18.53 -34.99 7.96
N PRO A 606 18.21 -34.68 6.69
CA PRO A 606 18.57 -33.42 6.04
C PRO A 606 17.83 -32.23 6.68
N PHE A 607 18.38 -31.02 6.53
CA PHE A 607 17.82 -29.82 7.14
C PHE A 607 18.02 -28.57 6.26
N PHE A 608 17.15 -27.58 6.45
CA PHE A 608 17.27 -26.23 5.92
C PHE A 608 18.08 -25.36 6.88
N PRO A 609 19.29 -24.91 6.51
CA PRO A 609 20.13 -24.13 7.41
C PRO A 609 19.65 -22.68 7.60
N CYS A 610 18.97 -22.09 6.61
CA CYS A 610 18.71 -20.64 6.59
C CYS A 610 17.22 -20.26 6.59
N VAL A 611 16.29 -21.22 6.57
CA VAL A 611 14.86 -20.92 6.47
C VAL A 611 14.41 -20.16 7.71
N SER A 612 14.03 -18.89 7.52
CA SER A 612 13.55 -17.97 8.54
C SER A 612 12.03 -17.82 8.48
N SER A 613 11.41 -17.97 7.30
CA SER A 613 9.96 -17.94 7.12
C SER A 613 9.47 -19.21 6.43
N LEU A 614 8.64 -19.99 7.12
CA LEU A 614 8.00 -21.20 6.59
C LEU A 614 6.47 -21.06 6.66
N GLN A 615 5.83 -21.22 5.50
CA GLN A 615 4.38 -21.09 5.36
C GLN A 615 3.81 -22.30 4.64
N ILE A 616 2.88 -23.01 5.27
CA ILE A 616 2.24 -24.20 4.71
C ILE A 616 0.73 -24.06 4.88
N PHE A 617 0.02 -24.05 3.76
CA PHE A 617 -1.43 -23.85 3.69
C PHE A 617 -2.08 -24.97 2.88
N ASP A 618 -3.12 -25.60 3.43
CA ASP A 618 -3.95 -26.59 2.76
C ASP A 618 -3.12 -27.73 2.11
N CYS A 619 -2.29 -28.37 2.94
CA CYS A 619 -1.43 -29.50 2.58
C CYS A 619 -1.66 -30.64 3.60
N PRO A 620 -2.85 -31.27 3.63
CA PRO A 620 -3.25 -32.22 4.68
C PRO A 620 -2.39 -33.48 4.75
N ASN A 621 -1.85 -33.95 3.61
CA ASN A 621 -1.10 -35.21 3.55
C ASN A 621 0.41 -35.07 3.86
N LEU A 622 0.89 -33.86 4.16
CA LEU A 622 2.32 -33.58 4.31
C LEU A 622 2.87 -34.12 5.64
N THR A 623 3.59 -35.24 5.59
CA THR A 623 4.08 -35.94 6.79
C THR A 623 5.61 -35.93 6.97
N SER A 624 6.36 -35.47 5.96
CA SER A 624 7.84 -35.48 5.99
C SER A 624 8.42 -34.25 5.30
N MET A 625 9.36 -33.57 5.97
CA MET A 625 10.13 -32.44 5.43
C MET A 625 11.58 -32.46 5.95
N PRO A 626 12.52 -31.76 5.31
CA PRO A 626 13.80 -31.44 5.94
C PRO A 626 13.57 -30.64 7.22
N LEU A 627 14.44 -30.81 8.21
CA LEU A 627 14.34 -30.07 9.49
C LEU A 627 14.54 -28.57 9.27
N PHE A 628 13.87 -27.73 10.05
CA PHE A 628 13.94 -26.26 9.93
C PHE A 628 14.26 -25.56 11.27
N PRO A 629 15.45 -25.79 11.86
CA PRO A 629 15.76 -25.34 13.22
C PRO A 629 15.80 -23.82 13.42
N ASN A 630 16.03 -23.05 12.35
CA ASN A 630 16.29 -21.61 12.40
C ASN A 630 15.07 -20.73 12.05
N VAL A 631 13.88 -21.34 11.95
CA VAL A 631 12.64 -20.62 11.60
C VAL A 631 12.31 -19.55 12.63
N GLN A 632 11.92 -18.37 12.16
CA GLN A 632 11.47 -17.23 12.95
C GLN A 632 9.96 -17.03 12.81
N TYR A 633 9.44 -17.23 11.60
CA TYR A 633 8.03 -17.14 11.25
C TYR A 633 7.53 -18.49 10.76
N LEU A 634 6.60 -19.12 11.49
CA LEU A 634 5.99 -20.40 11.11
C LEU A 634 4.48 -20.28 11.04
N TYR A 635 3.92 -20.53 9.86
CA TYR A 635 2.48 -20.52 9.63
C TYR A 635 2.02 -21.86 9.06
N LEU A 636 1.16 -22.57 9.80
CA LEU A 636 0.59 -23.85 9.41
C LEU A 636 -0.94 -23.75 9.39
N TYR A 637 -1.56 -23.91 8.23
CA TYR A 637 -3.01 -23.95 8.05
C TYR A 637 -3.46 -25.20 7.31
N LYS A 638 -4.39 -25.98 7.86
CA LYS A 638 -4.95 -27.19 7.20
C LYS A 638 -3.84 -28.13 6.68
N THR A 639 -2.90 -28.44 7.56
CA THR A 639 -1.74 -29.29 7.28
C THR A 639 -1.37 -30.10 8.52
N SER A 640 -0.66 -31.22 8.32
CA SER A 640 -0.16 -32.00 9.43
C SER A 640 0.98 -31.29 10.13
N SER A 641 1.01 -31.45 11.44
CA SER A 641 1.96 -30.84 12.35
C SER A 641 3.13 -31.79 12.68
N ILE A 642 3.16 -32.99 12.07
CA ILE A 642 4.24 -33.97 12.16
C ILE A 642 5.63 -33.39 11.79
N PRO A 643 5.80 -32.59 10.72
CA PRO A 643 7.10 -32.00 10.40
C PRO A 643 7.67 -31.10 11.51
N LEU A 644 6.77 -30.41 12.24
CA LEU A 644 7.13 -29.57 13.38
C LEU A 644 7.53 -30.42 14.59
N GLN A 645 6.78 -31.50 14.89
CA GLN A 645 7.15 -32.48 15.93
C GLN A 645 8.53 -33.10 15.65
N GLN A 646 8.76 -33.55 14.42
CA GLN A 646 10.03 -34.15 14.03
C GLN A 646 11.21 -33.18 14.24
N THR A 647 11.04 -31.91 13.84
CA THR A 647 12.05 -30.86 14.06
C THR A 647 12.30 -30.61 15.55
N ALA A 648 11.24 -30.53 16.35
CA ALA A 648 11.31 -30.34 17.80
C ALA A 648 12.03 -31.49 18.53
N ILE A 649 11.61 -32.73 18.29
CA ILE A 649 12.15 -33.94 18.95
C ILE A 649 13.61 -34.16 18.60
N LEU A 650 13.95 -34.10 17.31
CA LEU A 650 15.30 -34.39 16.83
C LEU A 650 16.32 -33.37 17.33
N MET A 651 15.95 -32.09 17.33
CA MET A 651 16.85 -31.06 17.85
C MET A 651 17.02 -31.18 19.38
N LYS A 652 15.99 -31.61 20.13
CA LYS A 652 16.10 -31.89 21.57
C LYS A 652 17.08 -33.04 21.87
N ALA A 653 17.08 -34.09 21.04
CA ALA A 653 18.04 -35.21 21.14
C ALA A 653 19.48 -34.80 20.79
N VAL A 654 19.65 -33.84 19.87
CA VAL A 654 20.99 -33.30 19.52
C VAL A 654 21.58 -32.48 20.67
N VAL A 655 20.79 -31.67 21.38
CA VAL A 655 21.28 -30.90 22.54
C VAL A 655 21.69 -31.80 23.72
N SER A 656 21.09 -32.97 23.86
CA SER A 656 21.39 -33.93 24.94
C SER A 656 22.56 -34.86 24.63
N SER A 657 23.11 -34.86 23.42
CA SER A 657 24.29 -35.64 23.04
C SER A 657 25.49 -34.70 22.81
N SER A 658 26.58 -34.89 23.55
CA SER A 658 27.82 -34.12 23.38
C SER A 658 28.47 -34.45 22.02
N PHE A 659 28.12 -33.70 20.97
CA PHE A 659 28.65 -33.89 19.61
C PHE A 659 29.39 -32.62 19.14
N THR A 660 30.70 -32.74 18.94
CA THR A 660 31.53 -31.79 18.21
C THR A 660 31.32 -31.94 16.70
N PRO A 661 31.11 -30.87 15.92
CA PRO A 661 31.05 -30.98 14.45
C PRO A 661 32.43 -31.38 13.89
N PRO A 662 32.52 -32.17 12.81
CA PRO A 662 33.79 -32.49 12.17
C PRO A 662 34.40 -31.22 11.56
N LEU A 663 35.71 -31.04 11.75
CA LEU A 663 36.51 -29.96 11.19
C LEU A 663 36.22 -29.71 9.70
N ALA A 664 35.72 -28.53 9.38
CA ALA A 664 35.70 -28.02 8.01
C ALA A 664 37.12 -27.53 7.66
N SER A 665 37.73 -28.16 6.65
CA SER A 665 38.97 -27.69 6.04
C SER A 665 38.74 -26.39 5.27
N THR A 666 39.31 -25.31 5.80
CA THR A 666 39.84 -24.12 5.09
C THR A 666 39.10 -23.65 3.83
N SER A 667 38.07 -22.82 4.01
CA SER A 667 37.82 -21.64 3.17
C SER A 667 37.05 -20.61 4.01
N SER A 668 37.55 -19.39 4.04
CA SER A 668 37.08 -18.28 4.87
C SER A 668 35.69 -17.79 4.44
N ASP A 669 34.64 -18.38 5.02
CA ASP A 669 33.31 -17.80 5.20
C ASP A 669 32.67 -18.47 6.44
N SER A 670 33.01 -17.97 7.62
CA SER A 670 32.56 -18.53 8.90
C SER A 670 31.08 -18.18 9.17
N ILE A 671 30.16 -18.97 8.63
CA ILE A 671 28.70 -18.89 8.91
C ILE A 671 28.37 -19.52 10.29
N PHE A 672 29.27 -20.30 10.89
CA PHE A 672 29.09 -20.92 12.19
C PHE A 672 29.94 -20.23 13.27
N ASN A 673 29.37 -19.23 13.95
CA ASN A 673 29.85 -18.78 15.24
C ASN A 673 29.00 -19.39 16.37
N SER A 674 29.62 -20.35 17.08
CA SER A 674 29.49 -20.71 18.50
C SER A 674 28.11 -20.69 19.19
N SER A 675 27.43 -21.84 19.17
CA SER A 675 26.74 -22.53 20.28
C SER A 675 25.94 -23.68 19.66
N ALA A 676 25.86 -24.86 20.29
CA ALA A 676 25.03 -25.95 19.78
C ALA A 676 23.60 -25.45 19.48
N PRO A 677 22.99 -25.77 18.31
CA PRO A 677 21.69 -25.22 17.94
C PRO A 677 20.64 -25.63 18.98
N THR A 678 20.15 -24.65 19.75
CA THR A 678 18.95 -24.82 20.58
C THR A 678 17.71 -24.89 19.67
N PRO A 679 16.89 -25.95 19.77
CA PRO A 679 15.75 -26.21 18.88
C PRO A 679 14.81 -25.01 18.81
N LEU A 680 14.51 -24.48 17.61
CA LEU A 680 13.49 -23.43 17.42
C LEU A 680 13.69 -22.17 18.29
N SER A 681 14.90 -21.94 18.80
CA SER A 681 15.24 -20.83 19.70
C SER A 681 15.20 -19.44 19.06
N ARG A 682 14.95 -19.38 17.76
CA ARG A 682 14.72 -18.16 16.98
C ARG A 682 13.26 -17.93 16.62
N LEU A 683 12.35 -18.86 16.94
CA LEU A 683 10.93 -18.76 16.61
C LEU A 683 10.32 -17.57 17.34
N GLN A 684 9.81 -16.61 16.59
CA GLN A 684 9.17 -15.37 17.08
C GLN A 684 7.67 -15.41 16.86
N GLU A 685 7.21 -15.94 15.73
CA GLU A 685 5.80 -16.00 15.36
C GLU A 685 5.38 -17.42 14.98
N LEU A 686 4.30 -17.89 15.60
CA LEU A 686 3.75 -19.22 15.37
C LEU A 686 2.23 -19.16 15.18
N HIS A 687 1.77 -19.58 14.00
CA HIS A 687 0.35 -19.70 13.67
C HIS A 687 0.01 -21.18 13.40
N LEU A 688 -0.86 -21.75 14.23
CA LEU A 688 -1.31 -23.14 14.14
C LEU A 688 -2.82 -23.18 13.95
N LEU A 689 -3.27 -23.36 12.72
CA LEU A 689 -4.67 -23.21 12.34
C LEU A 689 -5.20 -24.47 11.65
N HIS A 690 -6.30 -25.04 12.13
CA HIS A 690 -6.93 -26.21 11.48
C HIS A 690 -5.93 -27.37 11.26
N THR A 691 -5.06 -27.61 12.24
CA THR A 691 -4.07 -28.71 12.22
C THR A 691 -4.46 -29.77 13.26
N ASP A 692 -3.67 -30.83 13.41
CA ASP A 692 -3.81 -31.79 14.53
C ASP A 692 -3.06 -31.31 15.79
N ALA A 693 -2.94 -29.99 16.02
CA ALA A 693 -2.05 -29.40 17.04
C ALA A 693 -2.38 -29.68 18.52
N ASN A 694 -3.51 -30.31 18.85
CA ASN A 694 -3.86 -30.58 20.24
C ASN A 694 -2.81 -31.45 20.98
N GLU A 695 -1.98 -32.20 20.24
CA GLU A 695 -0.90 -33.01 20.80
C GLU A 695 0.46 -32.28 20.90
N ILE A 696 0.61 -31.08 20.31
CA ILE A 696 1.94 -30.50 19.97
C ILE A 696 2.31 -29.25 20.73
N LEU A 697 1.32 -28.49 21.19
CA LEU A 697 1.55 -27.35 22.07
C LEU A 697 2.51 -27.66 23.25
N PRO A 698 2.52 -28.83 23.92
CA PRO A 698 3.45 -29.08 25.02
C PRO A 698 4.89 -29.30 24.55
N GLU A 699 5.11 -29.81 23.34
CA GLU A 699 6.46 -29.96 22.79
C GLU A 699 7.03 -28.61 22.39
N ILE A 700 6.25 -27.77 21.69
CA ILE A 700 6.71 -26.47 21.20
C ILE A 700 6.96 -25.49 22.35
N VAL A 701 6.03 -25.42 23.31
CA VAL A 701 6.09 -24.45 24.41
C VAL A 701 7.32 -24.66 25.30
N ASN A 702 7.85 -25.88 25.36
CA ASN A 702 9.07 -26.20 26.10
C ASN A 702 10.36 -25.90 25.32
N LEU A 703 10.29 -25.48 24.05
CA LEU A 703 11.44 -25.35 23.15
C LEU A 703 11.71 -23.91 22.70
N SER A 704 10.66 -23.08 22.57
CA SER A 704 10.79 -21.72 22.05
C SER A 704 10.88 -20.67 23.17
N SER A 705 12.09 -20.30 23.60
CA SER A 705 12.31 -19.23 24.59
C SER A 705 12.22 -17.82 24.00
N SER A 706 11.95 -17.68 22.70
CA SER A 706 11.93 -16.42 21.95
C SER A 706 10.56 -16.05 21.38
N LEU A 707 9.53 -16.87 21.60
CA LEU A 707 8.23 -16.71 20.96
C LEU A 707 7.52 -15.45 21.46
N GLN A 708 7.12 -14.58 20.53
CA GLN A 708 6.46 -13.30 20.80
C GLN A 708 4.98 -13.33 20.43
N ASN A 709 4.64 -14.00 19.32
CA ASN A 709 3.28 -14.06 18.78
C ASN A 709 2.84 -15.52 18.61
N LEU A 710 1.70 -15.88 19.20
CA LEU A 710 1.10 -17.21 19.09
C LEU A 710 -0.37 -17.08 18.67
N SER A 711 -0.73 -17.73 17.57
CA SER A 711 -2.09 -17.78 17.06
C SER A 711 -2.55 -19.24 16.92
N VAL A 712 -3.66 -19.58 17.58
CA VAL A 712 -4.21 -20.95 17.63
C VAL A 712 -5.68 -20.88 17.25
N GLY A 713 -6.09 -21.59 16.20
CA GLY A 713 -7.49 -21.54 15.79
C GLY A 713 -7.99 -22.65 14.88
N TYR A 714 -9.31 -22.64 14.64
CA TYR A 714 -10.03 -23.64 13.83
C TYR A 714 -9.97 -25.08 14.37
N TYR A 715 -9.97 -25.26 15.70
CA TYR A 715 -10.00 -26.57 16.34
C TYR A 715 -11.41 -26.92 16.82
N PRO A 716 -12.20 -27.70 16.06
CA PRO A 716 -13.56 -28.04 16.47
C PRO A 716 -13.59 -28.92 17.71
N HIS A 717 -12.56 -29.71 18.01
CA HIS A 717 -12.55 -30.64 19.14
C HIS A 717 -11.77 -30.15 20.37
N LEU A 718 -11.15 -28.96 20.30
CA LEU A 718 -10.39 -28.40 21.43
C LEU A 718 -11.35 -28.01 22.55
N THR A 719 -11.22 -28.65 23.72
CA THR A 719 -12.04 -28.37 24.92
C THR A 719 -11.32 -27.48 25.93
N SER A 720 -10.00 -27.53 26.00
CA SER A 720 -9.15 -26.70 26.87
C SER A 720 -7.75 -26.57 26.27
N LEU A 721 -7.15 -25.39 26.39
CA LEU A 721 -5.73 -25.19 26.07
C LEU A 721 -4.84 -25.87 27.12
N GLN A 722 -3.67 -26.35 26.70
CA GLN A 722 -2.81 -27.10 27.60
C GLN A 722 -2.11 -26.24 28.66
N LYS A 723 -1.83 -26.85 29.82
CA LYS A 723 -1.18 -26.22 31.00
C LYS A 723 0.21 -25.63 30.72
N GLY A 724 0.94 -26.16 29.73
CA GLY A 724 2.30 -25.72 29.42
C GLY A 724 2.42 -24.27 28.98
N ILE A 725 1.34 -23.65 28.48
CA ILE A 725 1.35 -22.31 27.87
C ILE A 725 1.99 -21.23 28.75
N GLY A 726 1.88 -21.36 30.07
CA GLY A 726 2.50 -20.44 31.04
C GLY A 726 4.03 -20.38 30.99
N ASN A 727 4.70 -21.32 30.32
CA ASN A 727 6.16 -21.32 30.15
C ASN A 727 6.64 -20.31 29.08
N LEU A 728 5.74 -19.77 28.25
CA LEU A 728 6.06 -18.80 27.20
C LEU A 728 6.25 -17.38 27.78
N SER A 729 7.24 -17.19 28.65
CA SER A 729 7.47 -15.93 29.37
C SER A 729 7.69 -14.70 28.47
N THR A 730 8.17 -14.89 27.23
CA THR A 730 8.41 -13.82 26.25
C THR A 730 7.20 -13.45 25.39
N LEU A 731 6.09 -14.17 25.52
CA LEU A 731 4.93 -14.02 24.65
C LEU A 731 4.28 -12.64 24.84
N GLY A 732 4.26 -11.84 23.78
CA GLY A 732 3.63 -10.52 23.74
C GLY A 732 2.19 -10.54 23.22
N SER A 733 1.86 -11.44 22.29
CA SER A 733 0.52 -11.55 21.70
C SER A 733 0.04 -13.00 21.67
N LEU A 734 -1.20 -13.22 22.14
CA LEU A 734 -1.89 -14.51 22.08
C LEU A 734 -3.25 -14.34 21.40
N GLU A 735 -3.48 -15.11 20.33
CA GLU A 735 -4.74 -15.16 19.61
C GLU A 735 -5.34 -16.55 19.63
N ILE A 736 -6.60 -16.65 20.03
CA ILE A 736 -7.39 -17.89 20.05
C ILE A 736 -8.64 -17.64 19.23
N PHE A 737 -8.86 -18.41 18.16
CA PHE A 737 -10.02 -18.14 17.31
C PHE A 737 -10.66 -19.36 16.65
N ARG A 738 -12.00 -19.33 16.52
CA ARG A 738 -12.80 -20.42 15.93
C ARG A 738 -12.55 -21.78 16.62
N CYS A 739 -12.58 -21.79 17.94
CA CYS A 739 -12.48 -22.99 18.79
C CYS A 739 -13.82 -23.22 19.49
N PRO A 740 -14.85 -23.75 18.79
CA PRO A 740 -16.24 -23.72 19.26
C PRO A 740 -16.48 -24.56 20.53
N ASN A 741 -15.68 -25.61 20.76
CA ASN A 741 -15.81 -26.46 21.94
C ASN A 741 -14.93 -26.05 23.14
N LEU A 742 -14.17 -24.95 23.04
CA LEU A 742 -13.31 -24.48 24.11
C LEU A 742 -14.17 -24.00 25.28
N VAL A 743 -14.04 -24.64 26.44
CA VAL A 743 -14.88 -24.35 27.62
C VAL A 743 -14.19 -23.36 28.56
N THR A 744 -12.89 -23.52 28.78
CA THR A 744 -12.08 -22.69 29.69
C THR A 744 -10.64 -22.55 29.21
N LEU A 745 -9.98 -21.47 29.64
CA LEU A 745 -8.53 -21.26 29.48
C LEU A 745 -7.77 -21.73 30.74
N PRO A 746 -6.52 -22.22 30.60
CA PRO A 746 -5.71 -22.68 31.73
C PRO A 746 -5.33 -21.54 32.69
N GLN A 747 -5.27 -21.81 34.00
CA GLN A 747 -4.89 -20.82 35.01
C GLN A 747 -3.41 -20.41 34.87
N GLU A 748 -2.58 -21.32 34.37
CA GLU A 748 -1.15 -21.09 34.09
C GLU A 748 -0.91 -20.00 33.04
N MET A 749 -1.93 -19.63 32.24
CA MET A 749 -1.87 -18.47 31.33
C MET A 749 -1.54 -17.17 32.08
N ALA A 750 -1.85 -17.09 33.38
CA ALA A 750 -1.46 -15.98 34.25
C ALA A 750 0.06 -15.78 34.38
N ASN A 751 0.88 -16.78 34.03
CA ASN A 751 2.34 -16.69 34.06
C ASN A 751 2.93 -15.95 32.84
N LEU A 752 2.11 -15.56 31.86
CA LEU A 752 2.53 -14.81 30.67
C LEU A 752 2.79 -13.33 31.02
N SER A 753 3.85 -13.06 31.77
CA SER A 753 4.16 -11.73 32.31
C SER A 753 4.43 -10.67 31.24
N SER A 754 4.84 -11.07 30.03
CA SER A 754 5.11 -10.15 28.91
C SER A 754 3.91 -9.94 27.97
N LEU A 755 2.75 -10.56 28.25
CA LEU A 755 1.60 -10.51 27.36
C LEU A 755 1.01 -9.10 27.32
N THR A 756 1.04 -8.48 26.15
CA THR A 756 0.48 -7.15 25.88
C THR A 756 -0.83 -7.19 25.12
N SER A 757 -1.11 -8.27 24.38
CA SER A 757 -2.33 -8.42 23.58
C SER A 757 -2.94 -9.82 23.72
N LEU A 758 -4.24 -9.89 24.01
CA LEU A 758 -5.01 -11.13 24.10
C LEU A 758 -6.30 -11.04 23.28
N HIS A 759 -6.41 -11.87 22.24
CA HIS A 759 -7.57 -11.93 21.36
C HIS A 759 -8.26 -13.30 21.46
N ILE A 760 -9.57 -13.31 21.71
CA ILE A 760 -10.40 -14.52 21.78
C ILE A 760 -11.62 -14.34 20.89
N VAL A 761 -11.73 -15.10 19.80
CA VAL A 761 -12.74 -14.86 18.76
C VAL A 761 -13.48 -16.16 18.40
N ARG A 762 -14.82 -16.18 18.37
CA ARG A 762 -15.61 -17.38 17.96
C ARG A 762 -15.28 -18.63 18.79
N CYS A 763 -15.32 -18.51 20.12
CA CYS A 763 -15.17 -19.62 21.06
C CYS A 763 -16.52 -19.90 21.75
N ASP A 764 -17.36 -20.70 21.10
CA ASP A 764 -18.80 -20.76 21.40
C ASP A 764 -19.11 -21.27 22.80
N LYS A 765 -18.41 -22.28 23.31
CA LYS A 765 -18.62 -22.86 24.66
C LYS A 765 -17.85 -22.18 25.79
N LEU A 766 -17.11 -21.10 25.52
CA LEU A 766 -16.34 -20.42 26.55
C LEU A 766 -17.30 -19.78 27.56
N GLU A 767 -17.29 -20.26 28.81
CA GLU A 767 -18.23 -19.77 29.84
C GLU A 767 -17.64 -18.67 30.73
N SER A 768 -16.33 -18.72 30.98
CA SER A 768 -15.59 -17.79 31.86
C SER A 768 -14.12 -17.67 31.48
N MET A 769 -13.47 -16.58 31.94
CA MET A 769 -12.02 -16.38 31.87
C MET A 769 -11.33 -16.86 33.17
N PRO A 770 -10.01 -17.10 33.17
CA PRO A 770 -9.27 -17.53 34.38
C PRO A 770 -9.31 -16.50 35.51
N GLU A 771 -9.42 -16.96 36.76
CA GLU A 771 -9.43 -16.10 37.96
C GLU A 771 -8.05 -15.48 38.22
N GLU A 772 -6.97 -16.19 37.86
CA GLU A 772 -5.58 -15.72 38.00
C GLU A 772 -5.19 -14.65 36.96
N MET A 773 -6.12 -14.16 36.14
CA MET A 773 -5.87 -13.14 35.11
C MET A 773 -5.27 -11.84 35.68
N HIS A 774 -5.43 -11.60 36.98
CA HIS A 774 -4.86 -10.46 37.71
C HIS A 774 -3.33 -10.35 37.63
N ARG A 775 -2.61 -11.40 37.21
CA ARG A 775 -1.15 -11.39 37.03
C ARG A 775 -0.67 -10.86 35.68
N LEU A 776 -1.58 -10.67 34.71
CA LEU A 776 -1.26 -10.17 33.36
C LEU A 776 -1.06 -8.64 33.33
N ILE A 777 -0.25 -8.11 34.24
CA ILE A 777 -0.11 -6.66 34.48
C ILE A 777 0.39 -5.85 33.27
N SER A 778 1.04 -6.50 32.30
CA SER A 778 1.53 -5.90 31.06
C SER A 778 0.48 -5.87 29.92
N LEU A 779 -0.72 -6.40 30.14
CA LEU A 779 -1.76 -6.46 29.11
C LEU A 779 -2.24 -5.05 28.76
N ILE A 780 -2.09 -4.68 27.48
CA ILE A 780 -2.51 -3.39 26.91
C ILE A 780 -3.83 -3.54 26.15
N LYS A 781 -4.05 -4.70 25.51
CA LYS A 781 -5.23 -4.95 24.67
C LYS A 781 -5.91 -6.27 25.03
N LEU A 782 -7.22 -6.22 25.26
CA LEU A 782 -8.08 -7.38 25.45
C LEU A 782 -9.26 -7.31 24.48
N HIS A 783 -9.32 -8.25 23.54
CA HIS A 783 -10.41 -8.36 22.58
C HIS A 783 -11.11 -9.72 22.70
N ILE A 784 -12.41 -9.71 22.99
CA ILE A 784 -13.24 -10.91 23.06
C ILE A 784 -14.42 -10.73 22.10
N SER A 785 -14.57 -11.62 21.12
CA SER A 785 -15.57 -11.47 20.07
C SER A 785 -16.28 -12.79 19.77
N ALA A 786 -17.59 -12.73 19.54
CA ALA A 786 -18.42 -13.87 19.17
C ALA A 786 -18.24 -15.07 20.13
N CYS A 787 -18.23 -14.82 21.43
CA CYS A 787 -18.20 -15.85 22.48
C CYS A 787 -19.57 -15.88 23.19
N PRO A 788 -20.61 -16.47 22.56
CA PRO A 788 -22.01 -16.32 23.00
C PRO A 788 -22.31 -16.88 24.39
N ASN A 789 -21.54 -17.85 24.89
CA ASN A 789 -21.76 -18.44 26.22
C ASN A 789 -21.02 -17.75 27.38
N LEU A 790 -20.19 -16.73 27.09
CA LEU A 790 -19.46 -16.01 28.12
C LEU A 790 -20.43 -15.29 29.06
N LYS A 791 -20.42 -15.66 30.34
CA LYS A 791 -21.37 -15.15 31.34
C LYS A 791 -20.86 -13.88 32.04
N SER A 792 -19.56 -13.83 32.34
CA SER A 792 -18.92 -12.73 33.06
C SER A 792 -17.41 -12.69 32.80
N LEU A 793 -16.79 -11.54 33.11
CA LEU A 793 -15.34 -11.39 33.25
C LEU A 793 -14.95 -11.49 34.74
N PRO A 794 -13.72 -11.93 35.07
CA PRO A 794 -13.27 -12.13 36.45
C PRO A 794 -12.99 -10.79 37.15
N GLU A 795 -13.23 -10.73 38.46
CA GLU A 795 -12.96 -9.53 39.29
C GLU A 795 -11.47 -9.15 39.33
N GLY A 796 -10.58 -10.12 39.08
CA GLY A 796 -9.14 -9.92 38.94
C GLY A 796 -8.73 -9.01 37.78
N ILE A 797 -9.65 -8.63 36.88
CA ILE A 797 -9.38 -7.63 35.82
C ILE A 797 -8.96 -6.27 36.39
N SER A 798 -9.35 -5.96 37.63
CA SER A 798 -8.97 -4.75 38.37
C SER A 798 -7.45 -4.49 38.40
N ASN A 799 -6.63 -5.54 38.39
CA ASN A 799 -5.18 -5.39 38.49
C ASN A 799 -4.49 -5.10 37.14
N LEU A 800 -5.23 -5.08 36.02
CA LEU A 800 -4.69 -4.83 34.68
C LEU A 800 -4.49 -3.32 34.43
N SER A 801 -3.67 -2.69 35.25
CA SER A 801 -3.44 -1.23 35.22
C SER A 801 -2.86 -0.71 33.89
N SER A 802 -2.21 -1.54 33.08
CA SER A 802 -1.69 -1.18 31.75
C SER A 802 -2.72 -1.28 30.62
N LEU A 803 -3.92 -1.82 30.89
CA LEU A 803 -4.92 -2.10 29.85
C LEU A 803 -5.44 -0.79 29.26
N GLY A 804 -5.13 -0.56 27.98
CA GLY A 804 -5.52 0.63 27.22
C GLY A 804 -6.76 0.40 26.36
N ASP A 805 -6.95 -0.81 25.84
CA ASP A 805 -8.06 -1.16 24.94
C ASP A 805 -8.81 -2.40 25.45
N LEU A 806 -10.11 -2.25 25.71
CA LEU A 806 -11.00 -3.35 26.06
C LEU A 806 -12.15 -3.42 25.05
N SER A 807 -12.27 -4.55 24.36
CA SER A 807 -13.29 -4.77 23.34
C SER A 807 -14.03 -6.09 23.58
N ILE A 808 -15.36 -6.02 23.70
CA ILE A 808 -16.26 -7.16 23.88
C ILE A 808 -17.35 -7.10 22.81
N VAL A 809 -17.40 -8.08 21.92
CA VAL A 809 -18.29 -8.08 20.76
C VAL A 809 -19.09 -9.38 20.69
N ALA A 810 -20.40 -9.31 20.42
CA ALA A 810 -21.28 -10.47 20.21
C ALA A 810 -21.19 -11.55 21.33
N CYS A 811 -21.06 -11.12 22.59
CA CYS A 811 -21.06 -12.00 23.77
C CYS A 811 -22.45 -12.00 24.41
N HIS A 812 -23.39 -12.73 23.80
CA HIS A 812 -24.82 -12.57 24.09
C HIS A 812 -25.26 -13.00 25.50
N LYS A 813 -24.54 -13.89 26.22
CA LYS A 813 -24.87 -14.25 27.63
C LYS A 813 -24.25 -13.35 28.68
N LEU A 814 -23.46 -12.35 28.29
CA LEU A 814 -22.85 -11.41 29.23
C LEU A 814 -23.94 -10.54 29.87
N VAL A 815 -24.09 -10.62 31.20
CA VAL A 815 -25.15 -9.90 31.93
C VAL A 815 -24.66 -8.58 32.51
N SER A 816 -23.41 -8.54 32.99
CA SER A 816 -22.79 -7.37 33.62
C SER A 816 -21.27 -7.42 33.48
N LEU A 817 -20.62 -6.25 33.61
CA LEU A 817 -19.18 -6.12 33.78
C LEU A 817 -18.79 -6.30 35.27
N PRO A 818 -17.53 -6.70 35.58
CA PRO A 818 -17.06 -6.89 36.96
C PRO A 818 -17.03 -5.57 37.74
N GLN A 819 -17.18 -5.61 39.06
CA GLN A 819 -17.12 -4.39 39.90
C GLN A 819 -15.69 -3.83 40.01
N GLY A 820 -14.69 -4.70 39.80
CA GLY A 820 -13.26 -4.39 39.74
C GLY A 820 -12.81 -3.43 38.63
N MET A 821 -13.69 -2.90 37.77
CA MET A 821 -13.31 -1.96 36.70
C MET A 821 -12.51 -0.73 37.19
N HIS A 822 -12.64 -0.34 38.46
CA HIS A 822 -11.97 0.82 39.04
C HIS A 822 -10.44 0.81 38.98
N GLY A 823 -9.80 -0.36 38.83
CA GLY A 823 -8.35 -0.48 38.75
C GLY A 823 -7.76 -0.35 37.33
N LEU A 824 -8.60 -0.24 36.28
CA LEU A 824 -8.17 -0.09 34.89
C LEU A 824 -7.78 1.35 34.54
N THR A 825 -6.84 1.92 35.30
CA THR A 825 -6.53 3.36 35.27
C THR A 825 -5.98 3.86 33.93
N SER A 826 -5.41 2.99 33.08
CA SER A 826 -4.87 3.37 31.76
C SER A 826 -5.85 3.15 30.61
N LEU A 827 -7.10 2.74 30.87
CA LEU A 827 -8.05 2.37 29.83
C LEU A 827 -8.46 3.61 29.02
N ASN A 828 -8.11 3.62 27.74
CA ASN A 828 -8.41 4.71 26.81
C ASN A 828 -9.66 4.41 25.97
N HIS A 829 -9.86 3.15 25.59
CA HIS A 829 -10.96 2.74 24.71
C HIS A 829 -11.74 1.55 25.30
N LEU A 830 -13.05 1.71 25.40
CA LEU A 830 -13.99 0.66 25.80
C LEU A 830 -15.06 0.47 24.72
N TYR A 831 -15.04 -0.69 24.06
CA TYR A 831 -15.99 -1.05 23.01
C TYR A 831 -16.83 -2.25 23.43
N ILE A 832 -18.14 -2.08 23.56
CA ILE A 832 -19.08 -3.18 23.81
C ILE A 832 -20.12 -3.19 22.70
N LYS A 833 -20.10 -4.25 21.88
CA LYS A 833 -20.96 -4.37 20.70
C LYS A 833 -21.74 -5.68 20.71
N GLU A 834 -23.00 -5.66 20.28
CA GLU A 834 -23.87 -6.84 20.12
C GLU A 834 -24.01 -7.71 21.40
N CYS A 835 -23.87 -7.11 22.59
CA CYS A 835 -24.01 -7.78 23.88
C CYS A 835 -25.44 -7.65 24.42
N SER A 836 -26.36 -8.38 23.79
CA SER A 836 -27.81 -8.19 23.92
C SER A 836 -28.39 -8.41 25.33
N ASN A 837 -27.76 -9.21 26.20
CA ASN A 837 -28.23 -9.41 27.58
C ASN A 837 -27.56 -8.51 28.64
N LEU A 838 -26.68 -7.59 28.23
CA LEU A 838 -26.03 -6.67 29.15
C LEU A 838 -27.06 -5.73 29.77
N LYS A 839 -27.25 -5.81 31.10
CA LYS A 839 -28.28 -5.04 31.82
C LYS A 839 -27.79 -3.69 32.34
N SER A 840 -26.53 -3.64 32.76
CA SER A 840 -25.91 -2.46 33.35
C SER A 840 -24.39 -2.50 33.17
N LEU A 841 -23.77 -1.32 33.20
CA LEU A 841 -22.33 -1.19 33.42
C LEU A 841 -22.05 -1.23 34.94
N SER A 842 -20.81 -1.53 35.33
CA SER A 842 -20.38 -1.47 36.74
C SER A 842 -20.21 -0.02 37.21
N GLU A 843 -20.50 0.28 38.47
CA GLU A 843 -20.22 1.60 39.08
C GLU A 843 -18.72 1.96 39.05
N GLY A 844 -17.85 0.94 39.02
CA GLY A 844 -16.40 1.10 38.90
C GLY A 844 -15.94 1.81 37.61
N ILE A 845 -16.79 1.95 36.59
CA ILE A 845 -16.47 2.72 35.38
C ILE A 845 -16.20 4.19 35.69
N SER A 846 -16.77 4.71 36.78
CA SER A 846 -16.65 6.12 37.21
C SER A 846 -15.22 6.51 37.57
N ASN A 847 -14.31 5.55 37.74
CA ASN A 847 -12.91 5.76 38.10
C ASN A 847 -11.95 5.70 36.90
N LEU A 848 -12.45 5.48 35.68
CA LEU A 848 -11.63 5.37 34.46
C LEU A 848 -11.25 6.75 33.91
N SER A 849 -10.45 7.50 34.66
CA SER A 849 -10.10 8.90 34.33
C SER A 849 -9.35 9.07 33.00
N SER A 850 -8.71 8.03 32.47
CA SER A 850 -8.04 8.03 31.15
C SER A 850 -8.95 7.67 29.98
N LEU A 851 -10.22 7.31 30.22
CA LEU A 851 -11.11 6.85 29.16
C LEU A 851 -11.43 7.99 28.19
N THR A 852 -11.09 7.80 26.91
CA THR A 852 -11.30 8.78 25.84
C THR A 852 -12.44 8.38 24.91
N HIS A 853 -12.68 7.07 24.74
CA HIS A 853 -13.74 6.53 23.88
C HIS A 853 -14.57 5.46 24.59
N LEU A 854 -15.89 5.65 24.57
CA LEU A 854 -16.86 4.68 25.05
C LEU A 854 -17.89 4.41 23.96
N THR A 855 -17.96 3.16 23.48
CA THR A 855 -18.96 2.73 22.51
C THR A 855 -19.80 1.58 23.08
N LEU A 856 -21.12 1.77 23.06
CA LEU A 856 -22.12 0.77 23.36
C LEU A 856 -23.02 0.63 22.13
N ASP A 857 -22.99 -0.52 21.46
CA ASP A 857 -23.78 -0.77 20.24
C ASP A 857 -24.49 -2.13 20.35
N GLY A 858 -25.80 -2.22 20.09
CA GLY A 858 -26.54 -3.49 20.16
C GLY A 858 -26.65 -4.08 21.57
N CYS A 859 -26.58 -3.23 22.60
CA CYS A 859 -26.77 -3.61 24.01
C CYS A 859 -28.26 -3.46 24.41
N HIS A 860 -29.12 -4.29 23.81
CA HIS A 860 -30.58 -4.09 23.84
C HIS A 860 -31.21 -4.04 25.25
N LYS A 861 -30.71 -4.82 26.23
CA LYS A 861 -31.22 -4.85 27.61
C LYS A 861 -30.58 -3.83 28.57
N LEU A 862 -29.77 -2.91 28.05
CA LEU A 862 -29.11 -1.90 28.87
C LEU A 862 -30.16 -0.89 29.37
N ALA A 863 -30.54 -0.99 30.64
CA ALA A 863 -31.63 -0.17 31.19
C ALA A 863 -31.19 1.24 31.62
N SER A 864 -29.91 1.39 32.02
CA SER A 864 -29.35 2.67 32.49
C SER A 864 -27.82 2.69 32.38
N LEU A 865 -27.27 3.90 32.30
CA LEU A 865 -25.85 4.17 32.51
C LEU A 865 -25.62 4.58 33.98
N PRO A 866 -24.46 4.29 34.59
CA PRO A 866 -24.17 4.67 35.98
C PRO A 866 -24.12 6.19 36.14
N GLU A 867 -24.60 6.71 37.28
CA GLU A 867 -24.60 8.17 37.55
C GLU A 867 -23.19 8.76 37.57
N GLY A 868 -22.21 7.97 38.01
CA GLY A 868 -20.79 8.36 38.03
C GLY A 868 -20.12 8.43 36.64
N ILE A 869 -20.83 8.17 35.54
CA ILE A 869 -20.30 8.36 34.17
C ILE A 869 -19.80 9.80 33.96
N GLY A 870 -20.40 10.78 34.65
CA GLY A 870 -19.98 12.18 34.62
C GLY A 870 -18.54 12.43 35.09
N ASN A 871 -17.95 11.50 35.84
CA ASN A 871 -16.58 11.61 36.34
C ASN A 871 -15.52 11.37 35.26
N LEU A 872 -15.91 10.89 34.08
CA LEU A 872 -15.03 10.60 32.94
C LEU A 872 -14.60 11.89 32.21
N SER A 873 -13.85 12.74 32.90
CA SER A 873 -13.45 14.06 32.40
C SER A 873 -12.61 14.04 31.11
N SER A 874 -11.91 12.95 30.82
CA SER A 874 -11.13 12.77 29.58
C SER A 874 -11.93 12.20 28.40
N LEU A 875 -13.20 11.84 28.59
CA LEU A 875 -14.01 11.21 27.56
C LEU A 875 -14.27 12.19 26.41
N GLY A 876 -13.74 11.89 25.24
CA GLY A 876 -13.88 12.68 24.01
C GLY A 876 -15.00 12.18 23.11
N HIS A 877 -15.25 10.87 23.10
CA HIS A 877 -16.21 10.21 22.23
C HIS A 877 -17.15 9.27 23.02
N LEU A 878 -18.45 9.49 22.88
CA LEU A 878 -19.50 8.64 23.47
C LEU A 878 -20.48 8.21 22.38
N THR A 879 -20.60 6.90 22.16
CA THR A 879 -21.54 6.32 21.20
C THR A 879 -22.50 5.34 21.88
N LEU A 880 -23.79 5.58 21.68
CA LEU A 880 -24.91 4.76 22.14
C LEU A 880 -25.75 4.38 20.93
N ARG A 881 -25.61 3.15 20.44
CA ARG A 881 -26.36 2.64 19.28
C ARG A 881 -27.18 1.42 19.67
N ARG A 882 -28.43 1.33 19.20
CA ARG A 882 -29.29 0.14 19.43
C ARG A 882 -29.37 -0.29 20.91
N CYS A 883 -29.49 0.67 21.82
CA CYS A 883 -29.68 0.44 23.27
C CYS A 883 -31.16 0.59 23.63
N ASP A 884 -31.96 -0.45 23.35
CA ASP A 884 -33.42 -0.32 23.33
C ASP A 884 -34.07 -0.09 24.69
N GLU A 885 -33.59 -0.69 25.79
CA GLU A 885 -34.17 -0.48 27.13
C GLU A 885 -33.72 0.82 27.82
N LEU A 886 -32.80 1.58 27.21
CA LEU A 886 -32.28 2.83 27.77
C LEU A 886 -33.34 3.94 27.67
N LYS A 887 -33.91 4.33 28.82
CA LYS A 887 -34.99 5.34 28.88
C LYS A 887 -34.51 6.78 28.95
N THR A 888 -33.45 7.02 29.70
CA THR A 888 -32.89 8.36 29.96
C THR A 888 -31.39 8.27 30.15
N LEU A 889 -30.71 9.40 29.98
CA LEU A 889 -29.29 9.54 30.31
C LEU A 889 -29.10 10.13 31.72
N PRO A 890 -28.01 9.81 32.44
CA PRO A 890 -27.80 10.24 33.81
C PRO A 890 -27.65 11.76 33.95
N ARG A 891 -27.97 12.28 35.14
CA ARG A 891 -27.89 13.73 35.42
C ARG A 891 -26.45 14.23 35.49
N GLY A 892 -25.52 13.34 35.84
CA GLY A 892 -24.08 13.60 35.92
C GLY A 892 -23.38 13.93 34.60
N LEU A 893 -24.02 13.83 33.43
CA LEU A 893 -23.35 14.04 32.12
C LEU A 893 -22.64 15.38 31.95
N HIS A 894 -23.03 16.42 32.69
CA HIS A 894 -22.37 17.72 32.68
C HIS A 894 -20.87 17.67 33.02
N GLY A 895 -20.39 16.61 33.68
CA GLY A 895 -18.98 16.43 34.03
C GLY A 895 -18.07 15.97 32.86
N LEU A 896 -18.63 15.58 31.71
CA LEU A 896 -17.88 15.13 30.52
C LEU A 896 -17.26 16.30 29.74
N THR A 897 -16.44 17.11 30.41
CA THR A 897 -15.93 18.40 29.89
C THR A 897 -15.08 18.31 28.63
N SER A 898 -14.47 17.15 28.33
CA SER A 898 -13.67 16.93 27.11
C SER A 898 -14.47 16.33 25.94
N LEU A 899 -15.77 16.06 26.10
CA LEU A 899 -16.57 15.37 25.10
C LEU A 899 -16.74 16.26 23.86
N TYR A 900 -16.17 15.82 22.73
CA TYR A 900 -16.29 16.52 21.45
C TYR A 900 -17.27 15.82 20.50
N GLU A 901 -17.54 14.52 20.68
CA GLU A 901 -18.52 13.78 19.87
C GLU A 901 -19.47 12.94 20.74
N LEU A 902 -20.77 13.18 20.56
CA LEU A 902 -21.86 12.41 21.15
C LEU A 902 -22.76 11.86 20.05
N ASP A 903 -22.93 10.55 20.03
CA ASP A 903 -23.66 9.84 19.00
C ASP A 903 -24.69 8.88 19.62
N ILE A 904 -25.98 9.12 19.35
CA ILE A 904 -27.11 8.35 19.86
C ILE A 904 -27.95 7.90 18.65
N GLU A 905 -27.87 6.63 18.27
CA GLU A 905 -28.66 6.10 17.15
C GLU A 905 -29.51 4.90 17.54
N GLN A 906 -30.72 4.80 16.99
CA GLN A 906 -31.59 3.61 17.12
C GLN A 906 -31.85 3.20 18.59
N CYS A 907 -31.87 4.16 19.52
CA CYS A 907 -32.23 3.93 20.92
C CYS A 907 -33.74 4.12 21.09
N SER A 908 -34.51 3.04 20.96
CA SER A 908 -35.95 3.13 20.72
C SER A 908 -36.78 3.67 21.89
N ASN A 909 -36.37 3.41 23.15
CA ASN A 909 -37.12 3.84 24.34
C ASN A 909 -36.59 5.11 25.02
N ILE A 910 -35.62 5.81 24.43
CA ILE A 910 -35.14 7.06 25.03
C ILE A 910 -36.24 8.13 24.93
N GLU A 911 -36.74 8.62 26.07
CA GLU A 911 -37.87 9.55 26.12
C GLU A 911 -37.41 11.01 26.13
N SER A 912 -36.31 11.29 26.83
CA SER A 912 -35.66 12.59 26.92
C SER A 912 -34.15 12.45 27.14
N LEU A 913 -33.39 13.47 26.75
CA LEU A 913 -31.97 13.58 27.08
C LEU A 913 -31.77 14.43 28.33
N SER A 914 -30.66 14.22 29.04
CA SER A 914 -30.30 14.96 30.25
C SER A 914 -30.01 16.44 29.95
N GLU A 915 -30.50 17.36 30.78
CA GLU A 915 -30.12 18.78 30.72
C GLU A 915 -28.60 18.98 30.91
N GLY A 916 -27.90 18.00 31.48
CA GLY A 916 -26.43 18.03 31.59
C GLY A 916 -25.71 18.13 30.24
N ILE A 917 -26.32 17.71 29.12
CA ILE A 917 -25.76 17.84 27.77
C ILE A 917 -25.53 19.32 27.41
N ALA A 918 -26.39 20.22 27.88
CA ALA A 918 -26.27 21.66 27.62
C ALA A 918 -24.94 22.26 28.11
N ASN A 919 -24.27 21.60 29.06
CA ASN A 919 -23.02 22.07 29.65
C ASN A 919 -21.76 21.55 28.92
N LEU A 920 -21.91 20.76 27.86
CA LEU A 920 -20.81 20.16 27.11
C LEU A 920 -20.20 21.16 26.11
N SER A 921 -19.51 22.18 26.63
CA SER A 921 -18.95 23.27 25.83
C SER A 921 -17.91 22.85 24.79
N SER A 922 -17.28 21.67 24.96
CA SER A 922 -16.31 21.10 24.01
C SER A 922 -16.96 20.30 22.87
N LEU A 923 -18.27 20.07 22.91
CA LEU A 923 -18.99 19.22 21.95
C LEU A 923 -18.98 19.86 20.56
N THR A 924 -18.33 19.23 19.59
CA THR A 924 -18.26 19.67 18.19
C THR A 924 -19.24 18.93 17.31
N LYS A 925 -19.60 17.69 17.66
CA LYS A 925 -20.50 16.84 16.87
C LYS A 925 -21.55 16.18 17.75
N LEU A 926 -22.82 16.36 17.40
CA LEU A 926 -23.97 15.73 18.05
C LEU A 926 -24.82 15.02 17.00
N VAL A 927 -24.93 13.70 17.13
CA VAL A 927 -25.76 12.85 16.26
C VAL A 927 -26.86 12.20 17.08
N ILE A 928 -28.11 12.37 16.65
CA ILE A 928 -29.31 11.78 17.25
C ILE A 928 -30.18 11.22 16.11
N LYS A 929 -30.15 9.90 15.92
CA LYS A 929 -30.87 9.25 14.81
C LYS A 929 -31.81 8.15 15.27
N ASN A 930 -32.96 8.04 14.60
CA ASN A 930 -33.88 6.90 14.75
C ASN A 930 -34.29 6.62 16.21
N CYS A 931 -34.41 7.65 17.04
CA CYS A 931 -34.85 7.54 18.44
C CYS A 931 -36.36 7.74 18.52
N HIS A 932 -37.14 6.65 18.49
CA HIS A 932 -38.57 6.72 18.24
C HIS A 932 -39.41 7.38 19.34
N LYS A 933 -39.06 7.22 20.62
CA LYS A 933 -39.78 7.82 21.77
C LYS A 933 -39.25 9.18 22.21
N LEU A 934 -38.21 9.70 21.57
CA LEU A 934 -37.58 10.95 22.00
C LEU A 934 -38.55 12.12 21.77
N ALA A 935 -39.10 12.66 22.86
CA ALA A 935 -40.14 13.68 22.81
C ALA A 935 -39.58 15.11 22.80
N SER A 936 -38.41 15.32 23.39
CA SER A 936 -37.78 16.63 23.53
C SER A 936 -36.26 16.54 23.68
N LEU A 937 -35.57 17.58 23.23
CA LEU A 937 -34.15 17.83 23.50
C LEU A 937 -33.99 18.86 24.65
N PRO A 938 -32.81 18.94 25.30
CA PRO A 938 -32.54 19.89 26.38
C PRO A 938 -32.80 21.35 25.96
N GLN A 939 -33.41 22.16 26.84
CA GLN A 939 -33.67 23.57 26.50
C GLN A 939 -32.39 24.42 26.52
N GLY A 940 -31.39 24.01 27.29
CA GLY A 940 -30.10 24.70 27.44
C GLY A 940 -29.12 24.58 26.25
N MET A 941 -29.52 24.10 25.07
CA MET A 941 -28.59 23.81 23.96
C MET A 941 -27.76 25.01 23.44
N HIS A 942 -28.12 26.24 23.82
CA HIS A 942 -27.29 27.44 23.57
C HIS A 942 -25.90 27.36 24.23
N GLY A 943 -25.71 26.51 25.24
CA GLY A 943 -24.41 26.27 25.90
C GLY A 943 -23.41 25.46 25.07
N LEU A 944 -23.83 24.81 23.98
CA LEU A 944 -23.00 24.01 23.08
C LEU A 944 -22.17 24.87 22.12
N THR A 945 -21.42 25.82 22.66
CA THR A 945 -20.75 26.88 21.90
C THR A 945 -19.76 26.41 20.84
N SER A 946 -19.19 25.21 20.96
CA SER A 946 -18.25 24.63 19.98
C SER A 946 -18.91 23.74 18.92
N LEU A 947 -20.24 23.57 18.95
CA LEU A 947 -20.94 22.60 18.10
C LEU A 947 -20.86 23.03 16.63
N SER A 948 -20.16 22.23 15.81
CA SER A 948 -19.99 22.44 14.38
C SER A 948 -20.88 21.54 13.53
N GLU A 949 -21.26 20.38 14.04
CA GLU A 949 -22.11 19.41 13.33
C GLU A 949 -23.26 18.93 14.21
N LEU A 950 -24.48 19.11 13.73
CA LEU A 950 -25.71 18.62 14.35
C LEU A 950 -26.49 17.79 13.35
N ASP A 951 -26.70 16.52 13.68
CA ASP A 951 -27.50 15.59 12.87
C ASP A 951 -28.64 15.02 13.70
N VAL A 952 -29.87 15.47 13.42
CA VAL A 952 -31.09 14.99 14.09
C VAL A 952 -32.02 14.43 13.05
N GLY A 953 -32.22 13.10 13.08
CA GLY A 953 -32.97 12.40 12.05
C GLY A 953 -33.83 11.24 12.53
N GLY A 954 -34.95 10.98 11.87
CA GLY A 954 -35.75 9.77 12.11
C GLY A 954 -36.36 9.67 13.52
N CYS A 955 -36.59 10.80 14.20
CA CYS A 955 -37.15 10.85 15.55
C CYS A 955 -38.62 11.35 15.53
N PRO A 956 -39.63 10.49 15.25
CA PRO A 956 -41.01 10.91 15.00
C PRO A 956 -41.73 11.55 16.20
N SER A 957 -41.32 11.24 17.44
CA SER A 957 -41.92 11.86 18.63
C SER A 957 -41.39 13.28 18.91
N LEU A 958 -40.31 13.69 18.24
CA LEU A 958 -39.68 14.98 18.46
C LEU A 958 -40.44 16.08 17.71
N LYS A 959 -41.26 16.84 18.46
CA LYS A 959 -42.17 17.84 17.88
C LYS A 959 -41.43 19.04 17.27
N SER A 960 -40.41 19.53 17.97
CA SER A 960 -39.61 20.68 17.57
C SER A 960 -38.21 20.61 18.17
N LEU A 961 -37.29 21.33 17.54
CA LEU A 961 -35.95 21.55 18.05
C LEU A 961 -35.92 22.80 18.98
N PRO A 962 -35.13 22.81 20.07
CA PRO A 962 -35.01 23.95 20.99
C PRO A 962 -34.56 25.24 20.30
N GLU A 963 -35.12 26.38 20.73
CA GLU A 963 -34.79 27.70 20.18
C GLU A 963 -33.32 28.08 20.38
N GLY A 964 -32.69 27.61 21.46
CA GLY A 964 -31.29 27.88 21.77
C GLY A 964 -30.28 27.41 20.71
N ILE A 965 -30.65 26.48 19.83
CA ILE A 965 -29.78 26.04 18.71
C ILE A 965 -29.55 27.17 17.70
N GLY A 966 -30.52 28.07 17.53
CA GLY A 966 -30.40 29.23 16.63
C GLY A 966 -29.28 30.21 17.01
N ASN A 967 -28.78 30.13 18.25
CA ASN A 967 -27.69 30.97 18.76
C ASN A 967 -26.29 30.34 18.58
N LEU A 968 -26.20 29.15 17.98
CA LEU A 968 -24.93 28.43 17.80
C LEU A 968 -24.12 28.99 16.62
N SER A 969 -23.25 29.94 16.92
CA SER A 969 -22.41 30.61 15.90
C SER A 969 -21.36 29.72 15.23
N SER A 970 -21.00 28.58 15.84
CA SER A 970 -20.02 27.63 15.29
C SER A 970 -20.62 26.53 14.42
N LEU A 971 -21.95 26.47 14.28
CA LEU A 971 -22.62 25.37 13.59
C LEU A 971 -22.44 25.48 12.07
N GLU A 972 -21.66 24.56 11.49
CA GLU A 972 -21.34 24.54 10.06
C GLU A 972 -22.17 23.51 9.29
N CYS A 973 -22.57 22.40 9.93
CA CYS A 973 -23.29 21.30 9.30
C CYS A 973 -24.57 20.97 10.08
N LEU A 974 -25.72 21.03 9.41
CA LEU A 974 -27.02 20.71 9.97
C LEU A 974 -27.75 19.69 9.10
N TYR A 975 -28.05 18.54 9.68
CA TYR A 975 -28.84 17.48 9.06
C TYR A 975 -30.15 17.34 9.84
N LEU A 976 -31.27 17.51 9.14
CA LEU A 976 -32.61 17.39 9.68
C LEU A 976 -33.34 16.29 8.92
N SER A 977 -33.88 15.29 9.63
CA SER A 977 -34.72 14.28 9.01
C SER A 977 -36.00 13.99 9.79
N GLY A 978 -37.15 14.15 9.14
CA GLY A 978 -38.47 13.81 9.69
C GLY A 978 -39.01 14.76 10.76
N THR A 979 -38.38 15.92 10.99
CA THR A 979 -38.82 16.95 11.95
C THR A 979 -39.44 18.17 11.26
N SER A 980 -40.20 18.99 12.01
CA SER A 980 -40.61 20.32 11.56
C SER A 980 -39.39 21.24 11.40
N LEU A 981 -39.38 22.09 10.37
CA LEU A 981 -38.29 23.06 10.20
C LEU A 981 -38.35 24.14 11.30
N PRO A 982 -37.25 24.43 11.99
CA PRO A 982 -37.23 25.44 13.03
C PRO A 982 -37.30 26.86 12.44
N GLN A 983 -38.05 27.76 13.11
CA GLN A 983 -38.17 29.15 12.68
C GLN A 983 -36.82 29.90 12.74
N TRP A 984 -35.97 29.57 13.70
CA TRP A 984 -34.63 30.16 13.89
C TRP A 984 -33.56 29.69 12.89
N LEU A 985 -33.89 28.80 11.94
CA LEU A 985 -32.93 28.27 10.96
C LEU A 985 -32.16 29.38 10.20
N HIS A 986 -32.83 30.49 9.92
CA HIS A 986 -32.25 31.64 9.23
C HIS A 986 -31.17 32.39 10.03
N GLY A 987 -31.14 32.22 11.36
CA GLY A 987 -30.14 32.83 12.24
C GLY A 987 -28.75 32.19 12.15
N LEU A 988 -28.63 31.00 11.54
CA LEU A 988 -27.39 30.23 11.43
C LEU A 988 -26.49 30.73 10.28
N THR A 989 -26.05 31.97 10.36
CA THR A 989 -25.32 32.66 9.27
C THR A 989 -23.96 32.06 8.89
N PHE A 990 -23.41 31.16 9.70
CA PHE A 990 -22.14 30.44 9.44
C PHE A 990 -22.34 29.02 8.88
N LEU A 991 -23.59 28.60 8.63
CA LEU A 991 -23.91 27.26 8.16
C LEU A 991 -23.42 27.00 6.73
N LYS A 992 -22.52 26.03 6.55
CA LYS A 992 -21.96 25.61 5.26
C LYS A 992 -22.72 24.47 4.61
N LYS A 993 -23.27 23.54 5.40
CA LYS A 993 -24.02 22.38 4.89
C LYS A 993 -25.37 22.25 5.56
N LEU A 994 -26.41 22.15 4.75
CA LEU A 994 -27.78 21.90 5.19
C LEU A 994 -28.33 20.69 4.44
N SER A 995 -28.82 19.70 5.17
CA SER A 995 -29.58 18.59 4.62
C SER A 995 -30.94 18.51 5.28
N ILE A 996 -31.99 18.46 4.46
CA ILE A 996 -33.36 18.26 4.91
C ILE A 996 -33.88 17.01 4.21
N ASP A 997 -34.30 16.03 4.99
CA ASP A 997 -34.72 14.73 4.50
C ASP A 997 -36.05 14.26 5.13
N GLY A 998 -36.94 13.62 4.37
CA GLY A 998 -38.11 12.96 4.95
C GLY A 998 -39.13 13.89 5.64
N CYS A 999 -39.10 15.20 5.38
CA CYS A 999 -40.05 16.17 5.92
C CYS A 999 -41.38 16.13 5.12
N SER A 1000 -42.19 15.09 5.35
CA SER A 1000 -43.41 14.81 4.57
C SER A 1000 -44.52 15.87 4.70
N SER A 1001 -44.54 16.63 5.80
CA SER A 1001 -45.52 17.72 6.04
C SER A 1001 -45.09 19.08 5.48
N LEU A 1002 -43.86 19.22 4.96
CA LEU A 1002 -43.31 20.49 4.52
C LEU A 1002 -43.87 20.90 3.15
N GLU A 1003 -44.70 21.94 3.09
CA GLU A 1003 -45.32 22.44 1.84
C GLU A 1003 -44.44 23.46 1.09
N SER A 1004 -43.74 24.31 1.82
CA SER A 1004 -42.81 25.33 1.30
C SER A 1004 -41.63 25.52 2.25
N LEU A 1005 -40.50 25.95 1.71
CA LEU A 1005 -39.34 26.41 2.50
C LEU A 1005 -39.47 27.91 2.81
N PRO A 1006 -39.10 28.37 4.02
CA PRO A 1006 -39.10 29.79 4.36
C PRO A 1006 -38.16 30.60 3.44
N GLU A 1007 -38.58 31.81 3.06
CA GLU A 1007 -37.78 32.70 2.19
C GLU A 1007 -36.47 33.13 2.88
N GLU A 1008 -36.48 33.16 4.21
CA GLU A 1008 -35.35 33.51 5.06
C GLU A 1008 -34.17 32.52 4.94
N ILE A 1009 -34.36 31.31 4.37
CA ILE A 1009 -33.25 30.40 4.04
C ILE A 1009 -32.26 31.04 3.07
N ALA A 1010 -32.71 31.97 2.22
CA ALA A 1010 -31.85 32.73 1.32
C ALA A 1010 -30.83 33.63 2.05
N GLN A 1011 -30.96 33.82 3.38
CA GLN A 1011 -30.04 34.60 4.21
C GLN A 1011 -28.78 33.82 4.61
N LEU A 1012 -28.73 32.50 4.38
CA LEU A 1012 -27.60 31.62 4.69
C LEU A 1012 -26.46 31.80 3.66
N SER A 1013 -25.87 33.00 3.58
CA SER A 1013 -24.89 33.37 2.54
C SER A 1013 -23.63 32.50 2.49
N THR A 1014 -23.28 31.82 3.58
CA THR A 1014 -22.14 30.90 3.70
C THR A 1014 -22.48 29.46 3.27
N LEU A 1015 -23.74 29.17 2.92
CA LEU A 1015 -24.18 27.82 2.58
C LEU A 1015 -23.55 27.36 1.27
N GLU A 1016 -22.78 26.29 1.35
CA GLU A 1016 -22.02 25.69 0.26
C GLU A 1016 -22.70 24.42 -0.31
N TRP A 1017 -23.34 23.65 0.57
CA TRP A 1017 -23.99 22.38 0.27
C TRP A 1017 -25.43 22.36 0.76
N PHE A 1018 -26.38 22.15 -0.13
CA PHE A 1018 -27.80 22.06 0.22
C PHE A 1018 -28.44 20.79 -0.38
N THR A 1019 -29.01 19.94 0.48
CA THR A 1019 -29.72 18.73 0.04
C THR A 1019 -31.15 18.69 0.53
N LEU A 1020 -32.05 18.34 -0.37
CA LEU A 1020 -33.46 18.11 -0.13
C LEU A 1020 -33.80 16.70 -0.60
N SER A 1021 -34.32 15.86 0.29
CA SER A 1021 -34.69 14.49 -0.05
C SER A 1021 -36.00 14.07 0.58
N ARG A 1022 -36.82 13.27 -0.12
CA ARG A 1022 -38.06 12.67 0.42
C ARG A 1022 -39.03 13.68 1.08
N CYS A 1023 -39.18 14.88 0.51
CA CYS A 1023 -40.15 15.88 0.96
C CYS A 1023 -41.38 15.88 0.02
N ASP A 1024 -42.39 15.07 0.34
CA ASP A 1024 -43.50 14.75 -0.57
C ASP A 1024 -44.40 15.94 -0.91
N LYS A 1025 -44.69 16.79 0.09
CA LYS A 1025 -45.58 17.95 -0.05
C LYS A 1025 -44.88 19.22 -0.53
N LEU A 1026 -43.55 19.22 -0.60
CA LEU A 1026 -42.78 20.42 -0.93
C LEU A 1026 -43.01 20.79 -2.40
N ALA A 1027 -43.66 21.93 -2.66
CA ALA A 1027 -44.06 22.32 -4.02
C ALA A 1027 -43.16 23.40 -4.65
N THR A 1028 -42.56 24.26 -3.83
CA THR A 1028 -41.80 25.44 -4.26
C THR A 1028 -40.48 25.60 -3.49
N LEU A 1029 -39.50 26.26 -4.12
CA LEU A 1029 -38.27 26.75 -3.48
C LEU A 1029 -38.39 28.27 -3.24
N PRO A 1030 -37.62 28.84 -2.31
CA PRO A 1030 -37.55 30.27 -2.08
C PRO A 1030 -37.25 31.06 -3.37
N GLN A 1031 -37.92 32.19 -3.59
CA GLN A 1031 -37.71 33.05 -4.77
C GLN A 1031 -36.28 33.63 -4.80
N ASP A 1032 -35.75 33.90 -3.62
CA ASP A 1032 -34.45 34.53 -3.38
C ASP A 1032 -33.29 33.54 -3.22
N LEU A 1033 -33.46 32.25 -3.58
CA LEU A 1033 -32.40 31.23 -3.48
C LEU A 1033 -31.10 31.60 -4.23
N HIS A 1034 -31.19 32.47 -5.23
CA HIS A 1034 -30.04 33.04 -5.95
C HIS A 1034 -29.12 33.91 -5.09
N ARG A 1035 -29.54 34.32 -3.88
CA ARG A 1035 -28.72 35.06 -2.91
C ARG A 1035 -27.71 34.16 -2.17
N LEU A 1036 -27.83 32.84 -2.28
CA LEU A 1036 -26.86 31.88 -1.75
C LEU A 1036 -25.62 31.83 -2.66
N THR A 1037 -24.80 32.88 -2.59
CA THR A 1037 -23.64 33.07 -3.49
C THR A 1037 -22.55 32.03 -3.30
N SER A 1038 -22.44 31.43 -2.11
CA SER A 1038 -21.46 30.38 -1.80
C SER A 1038 -21.92 28.97 -2.20
N LEU A 1039 -23.19 28.81 -2.60
CA LEU A 1039 -23.78 27.49 -2.86
C LEU A 1039 -23.19 26.87 -4.12
N TYR A 1040 -22.38 25.83 -3.94
CA TYR A 1040 -21.77 25.10 -5.04
C TYR A 1040 -22.49 23.79 -5.36
N TYR A 1041 -23.12 23.16 -4.36
CA TYR A 1041 -23.81 21.88 -4.51
C TYR A 1041 -25.27 21.97 -4.05
N LEU A 1042 -26.18 21.57 -4.93
CA LEU A 1042 -27.59 21.42 -4.64
C LEU A 1042 -28.06 20.05 -5.13
N SER A 1043 -28.64 19.21 -4.27
CA SER A 1043 -29.27 17.96 -4.71
C SER A 1043 -30.71 17.87 -4.19
N ILE A 1044 -31.64 17.71 -5.11
CA ILE A 1044 -33.06 17.44 -4.85
C ILE A 1044 -33.33 16.01 -5.31
N ARG A 1045 -33.78 15.13 -4.41
CA ARG A 1045 -34.09 13.72 -4.74
C ARG A 1045 -35.43 13.34 -4.13
N GLU A 1046 -36.26 12.61 -4.87
CA GLU A 1046 -37.48 12.03 -4.29
C GLU A 1046 -38.43 13.10 -3.69
N CYS A 1047 -38.44 14.31 -4.25
CA CYS A 1047 -39.38 15.39 -3.90
C CYS A 1047 -40.36 15.60 -5.07
N PRO A 1048 -41.46 14.83 -5.18
CA PRO A 1048 -42.25 14.71 -6.40
C PRO A 1048 -42.91 16.01 -6.86
N LEU A 1049 -43.54 16.77 -5.96
CA LEU A 1049 -44.22 18.03 -6.30
C LEU A 1049 -43.21 19.10 -6.74
N LEU A 1050 -42.14 19.32 -5.98
CA LEU A 1050 -41.08 20.24 -6.34
C LEU A 1050 -40.41 19.86 -7.66
N SER A 1051 -40.14 18.57 -7.87
CA SER A 1051 -39.56 18.07 -9.12
C SER A 1051 -40.46 18.31 -10.32
N GLN A 1052 -41.78 18.14 -10.17
CA GLN A 1052 -42.75 18.50 -11.20
C GLN A 1052 -42.75 20.02 -11.47
N THR A 1053 -42.74 20.85 -10.43
CA THR A 1053 -42.68 22.31 -10.54
C THR A 1053 -41.42 22.77 -11.29
N ILE A 1054 -40.25 22.23 -10.94
CA ILE A 1054 -38.97 22.55 -11.62
C ILE A 1054 -38.97 22.05 -13.09
N LYS A 1055 -39.59 20.89 -13.36
CA LYS A 1055 -39.72 20.36 -14.74
C LYS A 1055 -40.69 21.20 -15.60
N LYS A 1056 -41.78 21.72 -15.02
CA LYS A 1056 -42.79 22.56 -15.70
C LYS A 1056 -42.32 24.01 -15.91
N ASN A 1057 -41.62 24.61 -14.95
CA ASN A 1057 -41.15 26.00 -15.00
C ASN A 1057 -39.75 26.12 -15.65
N ARG A 1058 -39.69 25.93 -16.98
CA ARG A 1058 -38.43 25.83 -17.74
C ARG A 1058 -37.59 27.13 -17.77
N TYR A 1059 -38.23 28.30 -17.73
CA TYR A 1059 -37.54 29.59 -17.98
C TYR A 1059 -37.20 30.38 -16.71
N GLY A 1060 -37.88 30.15 -15.59
CA GLY A 1060 -37.67 30.90 -14.34
C GLY A 1060 -36.82 30.17 -13.30
N LEU A 1061 -37.38 29.15 -12.65
CA LEU A 1061 -36.72 28.49 -11.51
C LEU A 1061 -35.57 27.59 -11.97
N ARG A 1062 -35.77 26.82 -13.04
CA ARG A 1062 -34.75 25.90 -13.58
C ARG A 1062 -33.49 26.61 -14.08
N SER A 1063 -33.64 27.81 -14.67
CA SER A 1063 -32.52 28.63 -15.15
C SER A 1063 -31.72 29.23 -13.99
N LYS A 1064 -32.38 29.63 -12.90
CA LYS A 1064 -31.72 30.05 -11.65
C LYS A 1064 -30.94 28.90 -11.02
N LEU A 1065 -31.51 27.69 -10.94
CA LEU A 1065 -30.84 26.52 -10.38
C LEU A 1065 -29.66 26.02 -11.22
N ALA A 1066 -29.73 26.13 -12.55
CA ALA A 1066 -28.65 25.76 -13.46
C ALA A 1066 -27.37 26.61 -13.30
N ARG A 1067 -27.44 27.75 -12.60
CA ARG A 1067 -26.28 28.59 -12.28
C ARG A 1067 -25.44 28.04 -11.13
N ILE A 1068 -25.99 27.11 -10.33
CA ILE A 1068 -25.26 26.43 -9.26
C ILE A 1068 -24.34 25.39 -9.91
N PRO A 1069 -23.01 25.40 -9.65
CA PRO A 1069 -22.03 24.53 -10.29
C PRO A 1069 -22.41 23.05 -10.33
N ALA A 1070 -22.94 22.51 -9.23
CA ALA A 1070 -23.30 21.11 -9.05
C ALA A 1070 -24.75 20.96 -8.57
N ALA A 1071 -25.72 21.36 -9.40
CA ALA A 1071 -27.15 21.14 -9.16
C ALA A 1071 -27.68 19.83 -9.77
N TYR A 1072 -28.33 18.99 -8.95
CA TYR A 1072 -28.91 17.71 -9.33
C TYR A 1072 -30.39 17.62 -8.97
N LEU A 1073 -31.18 17.05 -9.87
CA LEU A 1073 -32.58 16.67 -9.68
C LEU A 1073 -32.75 15.18 -9.96
N ASP A 1074 -33.16 14.39 -8.98
CA ASP A 1074 -33.33 12.93 -9.05
C ASP A 1074 -32.10 12.23 -9.67
N GLY A 1075 -30.90 12.64 -9.23
CA GLY A 1075 -29.63 12.09 -9.70
C GLY A 1075 -29.16 12.61 -11.08
N LYS A 1076 -29.92 13.49 -11.75
CA LYS A 1076 -29.54 14.09 -13.04
C LYS A 1076 -29.12 15.54 -12.88
N ARG A 1077 -28.03 15.94 -13.53
CA ARG A 1077 -27.54 17.33 -13.48
C ARG A 1077 -28.51 18.29 -14.19
N ILE A 1078 -28.79 19.42 -13.56
CA ILE A 1078 -29.63 20.48 -14.13
C ILE A 1078 -28.75 21.34 -15.06
N HIS A 1079 -28.82 21.10 -16.38
CA HIS A 1079 -28.09 21.90 -17.36
C HIS A 1079 -28.89 23.14 -17.80
N ALA A 1080 -28.18 24.24 -18.14
CA ALA A 1080 -28.78 25.46 -18.67
C ALA A 1080 -29.39 25.27 -20.07
N HIS A 1081 -28.96 24.27 -20.85
CA HIS A 1081 -29.42 24.03 -22.22
C HIS A 1081 -29.87 22.57 -22.39
N TRP A 1082 -31.18 22.35 -22.28
CA TRP A 1082 -31.86 21.17 -22.80
C TRP A 1082 -32.84 21.65 -23.87
N TYR A 1083 -32.37 21.74 -25.12
CA TYR A 1083 -33.29 21.74 -26.26
C TYR A 1083 -33.70 20.28 -26.54
N PRO A 1084 -35.00 19.98 -26.74
CA PRO A 1084 -35.37 18.76 -27.40
C PRO A 1084 -35.03 18.91 -28.89
N THR A 1085 -34.11 18.08 -29.40
CA THR A 1085 -33.99 17.86 -30.84
C THR A 1085 -35.29 17.22 -31.32
N CYS A 1086 -36.14 18.04 -31.96
CA CYS A 1086 -37.17 17.55 -32.87
C CYS A 1086 -36.48 16.98 -34.12
N ILE A 1087 -37.02 15.85 -34.56
CA ILE A 1087 -36.75 15.14 -35.81
C ILE A 1087 -37.00 16.07 -37.01
N ILE A 1088 -36.01 16.23 -37.89
CA ILE A 1088 -36.06 15.95 -39.34
C ILE A 1088 -34.72 15.35 -39.73
#